data_AF-A0A0C2ZAC3-F1
#
_entry.id   AF-A0A0C2ZAC3-F1
#
_cell.length_a   1.000
_cell.length_b   1.000
_cell.length_c   1.000
_cell.angle_alpha   90.00
_cell.angle_beta   90.00
_cell.angle_gamma   90.00
#
_symmetry.space_group_name_H-M   'P 1'
#
loop_
_entity.id
_entity.type
_entity.pdbx_description
1 polymer ?
#
loop_
_entity_poly.entity_id
_entity_poly.type
_entity_poly.pdbx_seq_one_letter_code
_entity_poly.pdbx_strand_id
1 'polypeptide(L)'
;MTGDNITGNATGAKEDEIQQQPEVQGNVEFSLEHILGDDHDSLEHPGLKQQEPNCTSIAAEGWGEESINIPPIEGYCIECEDQPVQLRCDECRDDYCEVCFAAQHRKGTRRKHVAKPLTASFPENSKDERTGEFADGNKQEKNEEVDSDIDMVDDSDEELERIAVGMPAISINGLGAQPAIGSNVGEWFVERSKYIPLRLSFGERKFLRLLDAALQVSEYTDKIDTIGFSMSKAKRIVHQIRELCAILSGLVLSADYKLGQSLFTSRDFHKNEQFYQDIFELGRRHKIMNPDKMRTTYGKLIYLLQDSQSPEVKDMLNFACVKPIKTVHSVLEEHDALNMLRDDLITVATKEIYAGGRSRRDVQKDIKSKERAIEALSARYQREGLSQEQVRQCLYSIGDNHAFLRTNRDPCDQMIAHLRRYYHSTQVKDPKHSLAIRSGRGGARLSHDHAKQYAFVLQSLTLWREILHDMFHLWSLTEQDLLSDTTPYRLRDTGQGLNRVQTAPKTLRMMHTILQRAQRSVGSWVGSSAIHMGDHNVPNALMFIDKYSQIYRILLPICNTLGQIPIVAQKPALQSYIEDEFGSTENCILEILTDFFRHGFDGSGADNFFDAGSCIDGRLTSAWNWCAQLEKKRYFPVFLLTGFIGFDGEW
;
A
#
# COMPACT_ATOMS: atom_id res chain seq x y z
N MET A 1 23.73 -52.13 76.74
CA MET A 1 23.13 -52.76 75.54
C MET A 1 22.31 -51.70 74.84
N THR A 2 22.59 -51.49 73.54
CA THR A 2 21.83 -50.74 72.49
C THR A 2 21.50 -49.27 72.80
N GLY A 3 22.00 -48.22 72.11
CA GLY A 3 22.56 -48.10 70.77
C GLY A 3 21.52 -47.49 69.83
N ASP A 4 21.56 -46.17 69.64
CA ASP A 4 21.45 -45.49 68.32
C ASP A 4 21.52 -43.96 68.50
N ASN A 5 22.45 -43.34 67.77
CA ASN A 5 22.78 -41.91 67.77
C ASN A 5 21.93 -41.15 66.76
N ILE A 6 21.51 -39.92 67.11
CA ILE A 6 21.66 -38.68 66.32
C ILE A 6 21.20 -37.51 67.23
N THR A 7 22.16 -36.71 67.68
CA THR A 7 22.03 -35.42 68.40
C THR A 7 21.79 -34.31 67.36
N GLY A 8 21.01 -33.24 67.53
CA GLY A 8 20.60 -32.45 68.70
C GLY A 8 20.77 -30.97 68.27
N ASN A 9 19.71 -30.29 67.83
CA ASN A 9 18.89 -29.30 68.57
C ASN A 9 19.62 -28.03 69.03
N ALA A 10 19.22 -26.86 68.50
CA ALA A 10 19.30 -25.57 69.17
C ALA A 10 18.30 -24.57 68.58
N THR A 11 17.58 -23.89 69.47
CA THR A 11 16.38 -23.08 69.29
C THR A 11 16.69 -21.57 69.17
N GLY A 12 15.95 -20.90 68.27
CA GLY A 12 15.24 -19.62 68.52
C GLY A 12 16.02 -18.31 68.70
N ALA A 13 15.76 -17.35 67.80
CA ALA A 13 15.58 -15.91 68.10
C ALA A 13 14.94 -15.20 66.89
N LYS A 14 14.10 -14.20 67.15
CA LYS A 14 13.35 -13.36 66.18
C LYS A 14 13.46 -11.89 66.61
N GLU A 15 13.28 -10.99 65.63
CA GLU A 15 13.06 -9.53 65.67
C GLU A 15 14.31 -8.64 65.92
N ASP A 16 14.57 -7.50 65.25
CA ASP A 16 13.91 -6.78 64.13
C ASP A 16 14.84 -5.68 63.54
N GLU A 17 14.54 -5.32 62.28
CA GLU A 17 14.75 -4.05 61.54
C GLU A 17 16.13 -3.36 61.37
N ILE A 18 16.62 -3.33 60.12
CA ILE A 18 17.13 -2.11 59.44
C ILE A 18 16.64 -2.11 57.98
N GLN A 19 15.97 -1.03 57.58
CA GLN A 19 15.50 -0.73 56.22
C GLN A 19 16.68 -0.52 55.25
N GLN A 20 16.62 -1.18 54.08
CA GLN A 20 17.39 -0.80 52.88
C GLN A 20 16.43 -0.57 51.71
N GLN A 21 16.65 0.55 51.03
CA GLN A 21 15.95 1.04 49.83
C GLN A 21 16.16 0.08 48.64
N PRO A 22 15.22 0.01 47.68
CA PRO A 22 15.44 -0.78 46.46
C PRO A 22 16.47 -0.10 45.56
N GLU A 23 17.45 -0.90 45.13
CA GLU A 23 18.49 -0.53 44.18
C GLU A 23 17.90 0.02 42.86
N VAL A 24 18.47 1.14 42.42
CA VAL A 24 18.22 1.75 41.11
C VAL A 24 18.73 0.81 40.03
N GLN A 25 17.84 0.41 39.11
CA GLN A 25 18.20 -0.37 37.92
C GLN A 25 19.27 0.37 37.09
N GLY A 26 20.47 -0.21 37.05
CA GLY A 26 21.58 0.26 36.23
C GLY A 26 21.38 -0.03 34.75
N ASN A 27 21.90 0.88 33.91
CA ASN A 27 21.97 0.79 32.45
C ASN A 27 22.31 -0.62 31.95
N VAL A 28 21.49 -1.13 31.03
CA VAL A 28 21.79 -2.35 30.26
C VAL A 28 23.01 -2.07 29.38
N GLU A 29 24.07 -2.84 29.58
CA GLU A 29 25.34 -2.70 28.88
C GLU A 29 25.21 -3.25 27.45
N PHE A 30 25.61 -2.44 26.45
CA PHE A 30 25.49 -2.73 25.02
C PHE A 30 26.48 -3.83 24.62
N SER A 31 26.07 -5.10 24.75
CA SER A 31 26.91 -6.28 24.47
C SER A 31 26.38 -7.12 23.30
N LEU A 32 27.29 -7.81 22.61
CA LEU A 32 27.00 -8.63 21.43
C LEU A 32 26.03 -9.78 21.72
N GLU A 33 26.02 -10.29 22.96
CA GLU A 33 25.08 -11.32 23.40
C GLU A 33 23.65 -10.80 23.54
N HIS A 34 23.44 -9.55 23.95
CA HIS A 34 22.11 -8.93 24.00
C HIS A 34 21.58 -8.55 22.62
N ILE A 35 22.47 -8.21 21.68
CA ILE A 35 22.11 -7.87 20.30
C ILE A 35 21.63 -9.10 19.50
N LEU A 36 22.11 -10.30 19.85
CA LEU A 36 21.81 -11.55 19.14
C LEU A 36 20.77 -12.42 19.86
N GLY A 37 20.28 -11.98 21.02
CA GLY A 37 19.28 -12.68 21.84
C GLY A 37 17.84 -12.37 21.43
N ASP A 38 16.90 -13.06 22.09
CA ASP A 38 15.46 -13.00 21.79
C ASP A 38 14.78 -11.67 22.20
N ASP A 39 15.47 -10.75 22.88
CA ASP A 39 14.91 -9.52 23.52
C ASP A 39 15.54 -8.20 22.98
N HIS A 40 15.98 -8.17 21.72
CA HIS A 40 16.69 -7.02 21.11
C HIS A 40 15.81 -5.81 20.77
N ASP A 41 14.48 -5.92 20.87
CA ASP A 41 13.52 -4.84 20.55
C ASP A 41 13.58 -3.66 21.55
N SER A 42 14.34 -3.79 22.66
CA SER A 42 14.40 -2.81 23.76
C SER A 42 15.72 -2.01 23.83
N LEU A 43 16.63 -2.14 22.86
CA LEU A 43 17.99 -1.58 22.94
C LEU A 43 18.07 -0.16 22.34
N GLU A 44 18.17 0.87 23.19
CA GLU A 44 18.50 2.24 22.77
C GLU A 44 19.99 2.57 22.92
N HIS A 45 20.55 3.31 21.96
CA HIS A 45 21.98 3.67 21.92
C HIS A 45 22.32 4.79 22.95
N PRO A 46 23.38 4.67 23.79
CA PRO A 46 23.68 5.63 24.87
C PRO A 46 24.07 7.05 24.44
N GLY A 47 24.23 7.30 23.13
CA GLY A 47 24.79 8.54 22.58
C GLY A 47 23.79 9.63 22.17
N LEU A 48 22.48 9.42 22.28
CA LEU A 48 21.48 10.37 21.73
C LEU A 48 21.09 11.53 22.67
N LYS A 49 21.67 11.64 23.87
CA LYS A 49 21.24 12.64 24.88
C LYS A 49 22.20 13.79 25.16
N GLN A 50 23.34 13.92 24.49
CA GLN A 50 24.29 15.00 24.79
C GLN A 50 24.94 15.59 23.53
N GLN A 51 24.27 16.58 22.90
CA GLN A 51 24.88 17.79 22.31
C GLN A 51 23.82 18.78 21.75
N GLU A 52 23.72 19.91 22.45
CA GLU A 52 23.30 21.31 22.14
C GLU A 52 22.08 21.71 21.26
N PRO A 53 21.43 22.85 21.60
CA PRO A 53 20.09 23.21 21.15
C PRO A 53 20.14 24.18 19.96
N ASN A 54 20.23 23.69 18.73
CA ASN A 54 19.79 24.39 17.50
C ASN A 54 20.06 23.58 16.23
N CYS A 55 19.58 22.33 16.16
CA CYS A 55 19.55 21.60 14.91
C CYS A 55 18.35 20.64 14.92
N THR A 56 17.25 21.04 14.27
CA THR A 56 16.11 20.17 13.99
C THR A 56 16.52 19.15 12.92
N SER A 57 17.00 17.99 13.36
CA SER A 57 17.13 16.80 12.51
C SER A 57 15.74 16.16 12.40
N ILE A 58 15.17 16.25 11.20
CA ILE A 58 13.86 15.72 10.87
C ILE A 58 13.99 14.21 10.71
N ALA A 59 13.35 13.45 11.59
CA ALA A 59 13.09 12.04 11.41
C ALA A 59 12.06 11.88 10.26
N ALA A 60 12.33 10.96 9.34
CA ALA A 60 11.45 10.67 8.20
C ALA A 60 10.18 9.96 8.69
N GLU A 61 9.17 10.76 9.04
CA GLU A 61 7.80 10.36 9.26
C GLU A 61 7.01 10.37 7.94
N GLY A 62 5.87 9.68 7.92
CA GLY A 62 5.09 9.38 6.72
C GLY A 62 4.75 10.59 5.84
N TRP A 63 4.52 10.31 4.55
CA TRP A 63 4.18 11.27 3.51
C TRP A 63 2.80 11.92 3.74
N GLY A 64 2.73 12.81 4.73
CA GLY A 64 1.62 13.71 5.02
C GLY A 64 2.21 15.09 5.32
N GLU A 65 1.76 16.09 4.57
CA GLU A 65 2.32 17.43 4.42
C GLU A 65 2.42 18.28 5.70
N GLU A 66 3.37 19.23 5.70
CA GLU A 66 3.13 20.60 6.15
C GLU A 66 3.77 21.59 5.15
N SER A 67 2.94 22.13 4.24
CA SER A 67 3.29 23.28 3.41
C SER A 67 3.15 24.56 4.24
N ILE A 68 4.29 25.17 4.56
CA ILE A 68 4.38 26.48 5.20
C ILE A 68 3.80 27.51 4.22
N ASN A 69 2.85 28.34 4.68
CA ASN A 69 2.32 29.48 3.91
C ASN A 69 3.44 30.47 3.56
N ILE A 70 4.01 30.35 2.37
CA ILE A 70 4.91 31.35 1.79
C ILE A 70 4.03 32.36 1.03
N PRO A 71 4.14 33.68 1.30
CA PRO A 71 3.40 34.68 0.53
C PRO A 71 3.88 34.70 -0.94
N PRO A 72 2.98 34.92 -1.91
CA PRO A 72 3.30 34.87 -3.34
C PRO A 72 4.39 35.90 -3.71
N ILE A 73 5.26 35.51 -4.64
CA ILE A 73 6.36 36.35 -5.13
C ILE A 73 5.79 37.60 -5.82
N GLU A 74 6.12 38.80 -5.30
CA GLU A 74 5.65 40.07 -5.88
C GLU A 74 6.08 40.19 -7.36
N GLY A 75 5.11 40.44 -8.24
CA GLY A 75 5.32 40.63 -9.68
C GLY A 75 5.10 39.38 -10.55
N TYR A 76 4.81 38.23 -9.96
CA TYR A 76 4.51 36.98 -10.67
C TYR A 76 3.04 36.57 -10.50
N CYS A 77 2.56 35.75 -11.43
CA CYS A 77 1.19 35.22 -11.41
C CYS A 77 0.96 34.39 -10.15
N ILE A 78 -0.12 34.69 -9.42
CA ILE A 78 -0.47 34.02 -8.16
C ILE A 78 -0.77 32.51 -8.30
N GLU A 79 -1.01 32.04 -9.52
CA GLU A 79 -1.40 30.64 -9.78
C GLU A 79 -0.24 29.77 -10.22
N CYS A 80 0.64 30.27 -11.09
CA CYS A 80 1.76 29.48 -11.58
C CYS A 80 3.09 29.87 -10.93
N GLU A 81 3.18 31.04 -10.30
CA GLU A 81 4.39 31.64 -9.70
C GLU A 81 5.61 31.74 -10.64
N ASP A 82 5.45 31.39 -11.91
CA ASP A 82 6.50 31.20 -12.90
C ASP A 82 6.49 32.29 -13.99
N GLN A 83 5.30 32.82 -14.32
CA GLN A 83 5.12 33.84 -15.36
C GLN A 83 4.83 35.22 -14.74
N PRO A 84 5.35 36.31 -15.33
CA PRO A 84 5.09 37.66 -14.84
C PRO A 84 3.59 38.00 -14.89
N VAL A 85 3.14 38.79 -13.92
CA VAL A 85 1.74 39.24 -13.88
C VAL A 85 1.43 40.17 -15.06
N GLN A 86 0.31 39.92 -15.73
CA GLN A 86 -0.15 40.70 -16.89
C GLN A 86 -1.58 41.22 -16.70
N LEU A 87 -2.39 40.54 -15.89
CA LEU A 87 -3.81 40.83 -15.72
C LEU A 87 -4.16 40.78 -14.23
N ARG A 88 -4.89 41.79 -13.74
CA ARG A 88 -5.51 41.76 -12.42
C ARG A 88 -7.01 41.56 -12.55
N CYS A 89 -7.56 40.58 -11.84
CA CYS A 89 -9.01 40.38 -11.76
C CYS A 89 -9.60 41.28 -10.67
N ASP A 90 -10.61 42.09 -10.98
CA ASP A 90 -11.22 43.00 -9.99
C ASP A 90 -12.06 42.24 -8.94
N GLU A 91 -12.70 41.14 -9.32
CA GLU A 91 -13.56 40.34 -8.44
C GLU A 91 -12.79 39.33 -7.59
N CYS A 92 -11.75 38.70 -8.14
CA CYS A 92 -10.84 37.83 -7.37
C CYS A 92 -9.84 38.66 -6.54
N ARG A 93 -9.55 39.90 -6.98
CA ARG A 93 -8.50 40.80 -6.44
C ARG A 93 -7.07 40.27 -6.59
N ASP A 94 -6.91 39.29 -7.47
CA ASP A 94 -5.71 38.51 -7.68
C ASP A 94 -5.05 38.85 -9.02
N ASP A 95 -3.74 38.60 -9.08
CA ASP A 95 -2.81 38.99 -10.12
C ASP A 95 -2.39 37.74 -10.93
N TYR A 96 -2.74 37.67 -12.21
CA TYR A 96 -2.56 36.51 -13.11
C TYR A 96 -1.69 36.82 -14.34
N CYS A 97 -1.09 35.78 -14.94
CA CYS A 97 -0.62 35.83 -16.34
C CYS A 97 -1.79 35.56 -17.30
N GLU A 98 -1.65 35.90 -18.59
CA GLU A 98 -2.71 35.71 -19.60
C GLU A 98 -3.22 34.26 -19.67
N VAL A 99 -2.33 33.28 -19.61
CA VAL A 99 -2.67 31.86 -19.71
C VAL A 99 -3.48 31.40 -18.50
N CYS A 100 -3.03 31.75 -17.29
CA CYS A 100 -3.74 31.35 -16.06
C CYS A 100 -5.06 32.09 -15.91
N PHE A 101 -5.13 33.37 -16.28
CA PHE A 101 -6.39 34.11 -16.29
C PHE A 101 -7.39 33.46 -17.26
N ALA A 102 -6.97 33.17 -18.49
CA ALA A 102 -7.81 32.51 -19.48
C ALA A 102 -8.24 31.11 -19.03
N ALA A 103 -7.36 30.32 -18.41
CA ALA A 103 -7.71 29.00 -17.88
C ALA A 103 -8.74 29.08 -16.75
N GLN A 104 -8.54 29.98 -15.78
CA GLN A 104 -9.40 30.09 -14.60
C GLN A 104 -10.74 30.82 -14.85
N HIS A 105 -10.76 31.75 -15.80
CA HIS A 105 -11.94 32.57 -16.10
C HIS A 105 -12.73 32.06 -17.31
N ARG A 106 -12.41 30.86 -17.82
CA ARG A 106 -13.15 30.23 -18.93
C ARG A 106 -14.40 29.44 -18.49
N LYS A 107 -14.53 29.05 -17.22
CA LYS A 107 -15.65 28.20 -16.72
C LYS A 107 -16.34 28.78 -15.48
N GLY A 108 -17.63 28.48 -15.33
CA GLY A 108 -18.43 28.84 -14.13
C GLY A 108 -18.78 30.32 -14.00
N THR A 109 -19.07 30.76 -12.77
CA THR A 109 -19.46 32.16 -12.45
C THR A 109 -18.33 33.17 -12.72
N ARG A 110 -17.08 32.71 -12.73
CA ARG A 110 -15.88 33.53 -12.96
C ARG A 110 -15.72 34.00 -14.41
N ARG A 111 -16.48 33.43 -15.37
CA ARG A 111 -16.51 33.92 -16.76
C ARG A 111 -16.98 35.36 -16.90
N LYS A 112 -17.67 35.89 -15.89
CA LYS A 112 -18.16 37.27 -15.85
C LYS A 112 -17.18 38.24 -15.21
N HIS A 113 -16.08 37.76 -14.64
CA HIS A 113 -15.10 38.62 -14.00
C HIS A 113 -14.36 39.45 -15.03
N VAL A 114 -14.04 40.68 -14.67
CA VAL A 114 -13.37 41.64 -15.55
C VAL A 114 -11.91 41.74 -15.14
N ALA A 115 -11.02 41.50 -16.10
CA ALA A 115 -9.59 41.73 -15.93
C ALA A 115 -9.18 43.12 -16.41
N LYS A 116 -8.27 43.75 -15.66
CA LYS A 116 -7.53 44.93 -16.08
C LYS A 116 -6.09 44.53 -16.45
N PRO A 117 -5.60 44.92 -17.64
CA PRO A 117 -4.19 44.72 -17.97
C PRO A 117 -3.30 45.58 -17.07
N LEU A 118 -2.27 44.97 -16.51
CA LEU A 118 -1.20 45.66 -15.81
C LEU A 118 -0.11 46.00 -16.83
N THR A 119 0.14 47.29 -17.04
CA THR A 119 1.26 47.74 -17.88
C THR A 119 2.58 47.36 -17.21
N ALA A 120 3.27 46.37 -17.77
CA ALA A 120 4.59 45.96 -17.32
C ALA A 120 5.60 47.11 -17.49
N SER A 121 6.15 47.61 -16.39
CA SER A 121 7.32 48.48 -16.39
C SER A 121 8.48 47.74 -15.72
N PHE A 122 9.27 47.00 -16.49
CA PHE A 122 10.57 46.50 -16.05
C PHE A 122 11.62 46.61 -17.17
N PRO A 123 12.90 46.80 -16.80
CA PRO A 123 13.91 47.44 -17.64
C PRO A 123 14.53 46.51 -18.69
N GLU A 124 14.86 47.10 -19.83
CA GLU A 124 15.51 46.49 -21.00
C GLU A 124 16.85 45.82 -20.65
N ASN A 125 17.13 44.66 -21.29
CA ASN A 125 18.35 44.54 -22.10
C ASN A 125 18.36 43.32 -23.06
N SER A 126 18.77 43.66 -24.30
CA SER A 126 19.36 42.85 -25.38
C SER A 126 18.57 41.73 -26.07
N LYS A 127 17.84 42.16 -27.11
CA LYS A 127 17.80 41.69 -28.51
C LYS A 127 18.70 40.49 -28.89
N ASP A 128 18.13 39.53 -29.62
CA ASP A 128 18.43 39.41 -31.06
C ASP A 128 17.32 38.69 -31.84
N GLU A 129 17.17 39.13 -33.08
CA GLU A 129 16.05 38.93 -34.00
C GLU A 129 16.08 37.59 -34.74
N ARG A 130 14.90 37.11 -35.17
CA ARG A 130 14.65 36.84 -36.59
C ARG A 130 13.17 36.81 -36.94
N THR A 131 12.89 37.60 -37.96
CA THR A 131 11.65 37.96 -38.64
C THR A 131 11.15 36.86 -39.58
N GLY A 132 9.83 36.91 -39.85
CA GLY A 132 9.14 36.14 -40.89
C GLY A 132 7.70 36.62 -41.06
N GLU A 133 7.54 37.66 -41.87
CA GLU A 133 6.33 38.43 -42.15
C GLU A 133 5.21 37.70 -42.90
N PHE A 134 3.98 38.02 -42.48
CA PHE A 134 2.73 38.31 -43.20
C PHE A 134 2.38 37.69 -44.56
N ALA A 135 1.14 37.20 -44.65
CA ALA A 135 0.23 37.62 -45.71
C ALA A 135 -1.25 37.53 -45.26
N ASP A 136 -1.92 38.67 -45.44
CA ASP A 136 -3.30 39.05 -45.14
C ASP A 136 -4.26 38.62 -46.27
N GLY A 137 -5.56 38.54 -45.99
CA GLY A 137 -6.58 38.61 -47.06
C GLY A 137 -7.85 37.78 -46.91
N ASN A 138 -8.84 38.37 -46.23
CA ASN A 138 -10.13 38.80 -46.80
C ASN A 138 -11.42 38.30 -46.12
N LYS A 139 -12.37 39.25 -46.09
CA LYS A 139 -13.65 39.33 -45.38
C LYS A 139 -14.73 38.40 -45.95
N GLN A 140 -15.63 37.91 -45.08
CA GLN A 140 -17.09 38.11 -45.26
C GLN A 140 -17.90 37.69 -44.02
N GLU A 141 -18.69 38.64 -43.50
CA GLU A 141 -19.80 38.40 -42.59
C GLU A 141 -20.98 37.77 -43.33
N LYS A 142 -21.66 36.78 -42.73
CA LYS A 142 -23.13 36.75 -42.58
C LYS A 142 -23.66 35.56 -41.79
N ASN A 143 -24.57 35.91 -40.88
CA ASN A 143 -25.75 35.19 -40.39
C ASN A 143 -25.61 34.09 -39.32
N GLU A 144 -26.17 34.43 -38.17
CA GLU A 144 -26.66 33.55 -37.10
C GLU A 144 -27.88 32.74 -37.59
N GLU A 145 -27.92 31.44 -37.26
CA GLU A 145 -29.09 30.74 -36.67
C GLU A 145 -28.70 29.33 -36.17
N VAL A 146 -28.89 29.16 -34.86
CA VAL A 146 -29.12 27.98 -33.97
C VAL A 146 -29.18 26.57 -34.60
N ASP A 147 -28.30 25.65 -34.18
CA ASP A 147 -28.57 24.49 -33.27
C ASP A 147 -27.49 23.38 -33.39
N SER A 148 -27.39 22.57 -32.33
CA SER A 148 -26.72 21.27 -32.16
C SER A 148 -25.36 21.23 -31.44
N ASP A 149 -25.43 20.53 -30.31
CA ASP A 149 -24.36 20.07 -29.43
C ASP A 149 -23.17 19.45 -30.18
N ILE A 150 -21.96 19.92 -29.87
CA ILE A 150 -20.73 19.19 -30.14
C ILE A 150 -19.92 19.18 -28.85
N ASP A 151 -19.97 18.04 -28.18
CA ASP A 151 -19.05 17.62 -27.14
C ASP A 151 -17.62 17.61 -27.71
N MET A 152 -16.78 18.53 -27.24
CA MET A 152 -15.34 18.45 -27.46
C MET A 152 -14.76 17.51 -26.40
N VAL A 153 -14.77 16.23 -26.74
CA VAL A 153 -14.07 15.15 -26.04
C VAL A 153 -12.57 15.48 -26.04
N ASP A 154 -11.93 15.31 -24.88
CA ASP A 154 -10.49 15.44 -24.74
C ASP A 154 -9.81 14.32 -25.54
N ASP A 155 -9.20 14.67 -26.68
CA ASP A 155 -8.64 13.75 -27.67
C ASP A 155 -7.47 12.90 -27.12
N SER A 156 -7.01 13.19 -25.89
CA SER A 156 -5.95 12.44 -25.21
C SER A 156 -6.44 11.15 -24.52
N ASP A 157 -7.72 11.08 -24.13
CA ASP A 157 -8.30 9.90 -23.46
C ASP A 157 -8.76 8.84 -24.48
N GLU A 158 -9.25 9.26 -25.65
CA GLU A 158 -9.66 8.32 -26.71
C GLU A 158 -8.47 7.54 -27.29
N GLU A 159 -7.25 8.10 -27.29
CA GLU A 159 -6.06 7.41 -27.83
C GLU A 159 -5.62 6.26 -26.91
N LEU A 160 -5.74 6.42 -25.59
CA LEU A 160 -5.46 5.37 -24.60
C LEU A 160 -6.56 4.30 -24.55
N GLU A 161 -7.83 4.69 -24.69
CA GLU A 161 -8.94 3.73 -24.84
C GLU A 161 -8.85 2.95 -26.16
N ARG A 162 -8.44 3.57 -27.27
CA ARG A 162 -8.23 2.89 -28.56
C ARG A 162 -7.11 1.84 -28.50
N ILE A 163 -6.05 2.08 -27.72
CA ILE A 163 -4.98 1.09 -27.50
C ILE A 163 -5.48 -0.12 -26.68
N ALA A 164 -6.47 0.05 -25.81
CA ALA A 164 -7.07 -1.04 -25.03
C ALA A 164 -8.09 -1.88 -25.83
N VAL A 165 -8.79 -1.27 -26.79
CA VAL A 165 -9.85 -1.93 -27.58
C VAL A 165 -9.32 -2.75 -28.76
N GLY A 166 -8.10 -2.47 -29.24
CA GLY A 166 -7.53 -3.09 -30.46
C GLY A 166 -6.78 -4.42 -30.29
N MET A 167 -6.59 -4.93 -29.07
CA MET A 167 -5.87 -6.20 -28.85
C MET A 167 -6.86 -7.35 -28.61
N PRO A 168 -6.62 -8.55 -29.16
CA PRO A 168 -7.52 -9.68 -28.93
C PRO A 168 -7.65 -9.92 -27.43
N ALA A 169 -8.88 -9.94 -26.94
CA ALA A 169 -9.19 -10.27 -25.56
C ALA A 169 -8.66 -11.67 -25.26
N ILE A 170 -7.48 -11.75 -24.66
CA ILE A 170 -7.14 -12.91 -23.86
C ILE A 170 -8.22 -12.92 -22.78
N SER A 171 -9.11 -13.91 -22.83
CA SER A 171 -10.04 -14.17 -21.73
C SER A 171 -9.20 -14.50 -20.51
N ILE A 172 -8.80 -13.47 -19.76
CA ILE A 172 -8.40 -13.63 -18.38
C ILE A 172 -9.71 -13.96 -17.67
N ASN A 173 -10.04 -15.25 -17.67
CA ASN A 173 -11.13 -15.78 -16.87
C ASN A 173 -10.83 -15.37 -15.44
N GLY A 174 -11.49 -14.32 -14.96
CA GLY A 174 -11.51 -14.01 -13.55
C GLY A 174 -11.86 -15.28 -12.82
N LEU A 175 -10.98 -15.73 -11.93
CA LEU A 175 -11.22 -16.92 -11.15
C LEU A 175 -12.56 -16.73 -10.43
N GLY A 176 -13.48 -17.67 -10.62
CA GLY A 176 -14.76 -17.67 -9.91
C GLY A 176 -14.54 -17.75 -8.40
N ALA A 177 -15.64 -17.82 -7.64
CA ALA A 177 -15.57 -18.02 -6.20
C ALA A 177 -14.68 -19.23 -5.85
N GLN A 178 -13.88 -19.10 -4.79
CA GLN A 178 -13.02 -20.16 -4.30
C GLN A 178 -13.83 -21.46 -4.09
N PRO A 179 -13.36 -22.62 -4.56
CA PRO A 179 -14.05 -23.90 -4.37
C PRO A 179 -14.30 -24.19 -2.89
N ALA A 180 -15.48 -24.77 -2.61
CA ALA A 180 -15.83 -25.19 -1.26
C ALA A 180 -14.96 -26.38 -0.80
N ILE A 181 -14.84 -26.56 0.51
CA ILE A 181 -14.05 -27.67 1.07
C ILE A 181 -14.64 -29.01 0.60
N GLY A 182 -13.82 -29.82 -0.06
CA GLY A 182 -14.20 -31.13 -0.59
C GLY A 182 -14.98 -31.11 -1.90
N SER A 183 -15.18 -29.94 -2.52
CA SER A 183 -15.75 -29.87 -3.88
C SER A 183 -14.67 -30.05 -4.94
N ASN A 184 -15.09 -30.39 -6.16
CA ASN A 184 -14.17 -30.46 -7.29
C ASN A 184 -13.52 -29.09 -7.55
N VAL A 185 -12.19 -29.07 -7.65
CA VAL A 185 -11.43 -27.81 -7.73
C VAL A 185 -11.17 -27.31 -9.16
N GLY A 186 -11.28 -28.19 -10.16
CA GLY A 186 -10.97 -27.88 -11.56
C GLY A 186 -9.59 -27.22 -11.74
N GLU A 187 -9.53 -26.15 -12.53
CA GLU A 187 -8.31 -25.37 -12.78
C GLU A 187 -8.12 -24.19 -11.80
N TRP A 188 -8.96 -24.06 -10.77
CA TRP A 188 -8.96 -22.87 -9.93
C TRP A 188 -7.60 -22.66 -9.23
N PHE A 189 -7.06 -23.72 -8.59
CA PHE A 189 -5.75 -23.64 -7.95
C PHE A 189 -4.60 -23.56 -8.96
N VAL A 190 -4.77 -24.11 -10.16
CA VAL A 190 -3.77 -24.01 -11.25
C VAL A 190 -3.57 -22.55 -11.62
N GLU A 191 -4.65 -21.86 -11.99
CA GLU A 191 -4.59 -20.44 -12.35
C GLU A 191 -4.17 -19.56 -11.18
N ARG A 192 -4.68 -19.83 -9.96
CA ARG A 192 -4.34 -19.03 -8.78
C ARG A 192 -2.86 -19.15 -8.40
N SER A 193 -2.30 -20.37 -8.49
CA SER A 193 -0.91 -20.67 -8.07
C SER A 193 0.15 -19.98 -8.93
N LYS A 194 -0.19 -19.54 -10.15
CA LYS A 194 0.71 -18.78 -11.03
C LYS A 194 1.20 -17.47 -10.39
N TYR A 195 0.42 -16.96 -9.44
CA TYR A 195 0.69 -15.69 -8.76
C TYR A 195 0.95 -15.86 -7.27
N ILE A 196 0.94 -17.08 -6.73
CA ILE A 196 1.27 -17.34 -5.32
C ILE A 196 2.79 -17.55 -5.22
N PRO A 197 3.54 -16.62 -4.61
CA PRO A 197 4.97 -16.81 -4.43
C PRO A 197 5.25 -17.96 -3.48
N LEU A 198 6.34 -18.69 -3.71
CA LEU A 198 6.75 -19.77 -2.83
C LEU A 198 7.21 -19.21 -1.47
N ARG A 199 6.81 -19.84 -0.38
CA ARG A 199 7.15 -19.44 0.98
C ARG A 199 8.66 -19.50 1.18
N LEU A 200 9.24 -18.52 1.86
CA LEU A 200 10.68 -18.56 2.19
C LEU A 200 10.98 -19.68 3.20
N SER A 201 12.00 -20.47 2.89
CA SER A 201 12.66 -21.40 3.80
C SER A 201 13.41 -20.65 4.92
N PHE A 202 13.79 -21.39 5.95
CA PHE A 202 14.57 -20.83 7.06
C PHE A 202 15.91 -20.25 6.60
N GLY A 203 16.59 -20.90 5.65
CA GLY A 203 17.84 -20.40 5.07
C GLY A 203 17.64 -19.10 4.29
N GLU A 204 16.62 -19.04 3.45
CA GLU A 204 16.28 -17.85 2.66
C GLU A 204 15.94 -16.64 3.54
N ARG A 205 15.28 -16.84 4.69
CA ARG A 205 14.98 -15.76 5.63
C ARG A 205 16.24 -15.09 6.19
N LYS A 206 17.36 -15.80 6.30
CA LYS A 206 18.63 -15.20 6.70
C LYS A 206 19.12 -14.20 5.65
N PHE A 207 19.10 -14.60 4.38
CA PHE A 207 19.50 -13.72 3.27
C PHE A 207 18.55 -12.52 3.09
N LEU A 208 17.25 -12.72 3.32
CA LEU A 208 16.29 -11.61 3.35
C LEU A 208 16.67 -10.55 4.39
N ARG A 209 17.05 -10.95 5.61
CA ARG A 209 17.49 -10.00 6.65
C ARG A 209 18.75 -9.25 6.26
N LEU A 210 19.70 -9.92 5.60
CA LEU A 210 20.91 -9.27 5.09
C LEU A 210 20.58 -8.26 3.98
N LEU A 211 19.64 -8.60 3.09
CA LEU A 211 19.16 -7.67 2.07
C LEU A 211 18.50 -6.44 2.68
N ASP A 212 17.59 -6.65 3.62
CA ASP A 212 16.86 -5.55 4.26
C ASP A 212 17.82 -4.62 5.01
N ALA A 213 18.78 -5.19 5.75
CA ALA A 213 19.84 -4.42 6.41
C ALA A 213 20.71 -3.63 5.41
N ALA A 214 21.09 -4.23 4.28
CA ALA A 214 21.87 -3.55 3.25
C ALA A 214 21.09 -2.41 2.57
N LEU A 215 19.79 -2.59 2.34
CA LEU A 215 18.91 -1.55 1.79
C LEU A 215 18.65 -0.41 2.79
N GLN A 216 18.59 -0.71 4.09
CA GLN A 216 18.38 0.28 5.13
C GLN A 216 19.54 1.31 5.17
N VAL A 217 20.78 0.84 5.07
CA VAL A 217 21.98 1.70 5.04
C VAL A 217 22.28 2.31 3.65
N SER A 218 21.54 1.90 2.62
CA SER A 218 21.75 2.40 1.27
C SER A 218 21.08 3.76 1.04
N GLU A 219 21.85 4.71 0.52
CA GLU A 219 21.38 6.04 0.08
C GLU A 219 21.08 6.06 -1.44
N TYR A 220 20.63 4.92 -1.98
CA TYR A 220 20.50 4.72 -3.44
C TYR A 220 19.67 5.81 -4.12
N THR A 221 18.45 6.04 -3.63
CA THR A 221 17.50 7.00 -4.22
C THR A 221 18.06 8.42 -4.19
N ASP A 222 18.69 8.81 -3.08
CA ASP A 222 19.21 10.16 -2.86
C ASP A 222 20.39 10.47 -3.80
N LYS A 223 21.19 9.45 -4.14
CA LYS A 223 22.33 9.57 -5.05
C LYS A 223 21.95 9.50 -6.53
N ILE A 224 20.84 8.83 -6.89
CA ILE A 224 20.43 8.62 -8.28
C ILE A 224 19.42 9.65 -8.76
N ASP A 225 18.41 9.96 -7.94
CA ASP A 225 17.27 10.81 -8.33
C ASP A 225 17.50 12.29 -7.96
N THR A 226 18.73 12.75 -8.17
CA THR A 226 19.18 14.13 -7.94
C THR A 226 19.79 14.73 -9.20
N ILE A 227 19.53 16.02 -9.41
CA ILE A 227 19.96 16.82 -10.56
C ILE A 227 21.36 17.40 -10.26
N GLY A 228 22.28 17.42 -11.24
CA GLY A 228 23.52 18.20 -11.14
C GLY A 228 24.82 17.46 -10.81
N PHE A 229 24.90 16.14 -11.00
CA PHE A 229 26.16 15.39 -10.81
C PHE A 229 27.09 15.47 -12.03
N SER A 230 28.40 15.46 -11.78
CA SER A 230 29.45 15.43 -12.83
C SER A 230 29.56 14.09 -13.57
N MET A 231 29.03 13.00 -12.98
CA MET A 231 29.02 11.66 -13.58
C MET A 231 27.69 11.37 -14.30
N SER A 232 27.76 10.60 -15.40
CA SER A 232 26.55 10.13 -16.09
C SER A 232 25.67 9.28 -15.16
N LYS A 233 24.35 9.34 -15.36
CA LYS A 233 23.37 8.60 -14.54
C LYS A 233 23.66 7.09 -14.53
N ALA A 234 23.95 6.50 -15.68
CA ALA A 234 24.30 5.07 -15.80
C ALA A 234 25.55 4.70 -14.96
N LYS A 235 26.60 5.52 -15.00
CA LYS A 235 27.79 5.30 -14.17
C LYS A 235 27.48 5.36 -12.67
N ARG A 236 26.61 6.29 -12.26
CA ARG A 236 26.15 6.40 -10.85
C ARG A 236 25.37 5.15 -10.44
N ILE A 237 24.42 4.70 -11.25
CA ILE A 237 23.63 3.49 -11.02
C ILE A 237 24.56 2.28 -10.84
N VAL A 238 25.48 2.06 -11.77
CA VAL A 238 26.44 0.93 -11.73
C VAL A 238 27.30 1.00 -10.47
N HIS A 239 27.77 2.19 -10.08
CA HIS A 239 28.54 2.37 -8.86
C HIS A 239 27.73 2.01 -7.62
N GLN A 240 26.49 2.49 -7.51
CA GLN A 240 25.60 2.20 -6.39
C GLN A 240 25.19 0.72 -6.30
N ILE A 241 24.93 0.06 -7.43
CA ILE A 241 24.66 -1.38 -7.46
C ILE A 241 25.87 -2.17 -6.97
N ARG A 242 27.09 -1.81 -7.42
CA ARG A 242 28.33 -2.45 -6.96
C ARG A 242 28.59 -2.22 -5.48
N GLU A 243 28.29 -1.03 -4.97
CA GLU A 243 28.36 -0.70 -3.54
C GLU A 243 27.42 -1.58 -2.73
N LEU A 244 26.15 -1.70 -3.13
CA LEU A 244 25.19 -2.57 -2.47
C LEU A 244 25.63 -4.05 -2.50
N CYS A 245 26.08 -4.55 -3.65
CA CYS A 245 26.60 -5.92 -3.78
C CYS A 245 27.83 -6.17 -2.89
N ALA A 246 28.69 -5.17 -2.71
CA ALA A 246 29.83 -5.24 -1.80
C ALA A 246 29.39 -5.29 -0.33
N ILE A 247 28.39 -4.48 0.06
CA ILE A 247 27.78 -4.52 1.40
C ILE A 247 27.18 -5.90 1.67
N LEU A 248 26.38 -6.43 0.73
CA LEU A 248 25.79 -7.77 0.83
C LEU A 248 26.87 -8.84 1.00
N SER A 249 27.92 -8.82 0.17
CA SER A 249 29.03 -9.77 0.27
C SER A 249 29.74 -9.67 1.63
N GLY A 250 29.96 -8.45 2.13
CA GLY A 250 30.56 -8.20 3.44
C GLY A 250 29.71 -8.75 4.59
N LEU A 251 28.40 -8.51 4.57
CA LEU A 251 27.46 -9.04 5.55
C LEU A 251 27.40 -10.58 5.51
N VAL A 252 27.44 -11.17 4.32
CA VAL A 252 27.45 -12.63 4.14
C VAL A 252 28.75 -13.22 4.67
N LEU A 253 29.91 -12.58 4.45
CA LEU A 253 31.19 -13.01 5.01
C LEU A 253 31.17 -13.04 6.54
N SER A 254 30.51 -12.05 7.17
CA SER A 254 30.34 -12.00 8.62
C SER A 254 29.39 -13.09 9.14
N ALA A 255 28.38 -13.48 8.36
CA ALA A 255 27.40 -14.49 8.76
C ALA A 255 27.81 -15.95 8.42
N ASP A 256 28.47 -16.14 7.28
CA ASP A 256 29.00 -17.41 6.78
C ASP A 256 30.36 -17.16 6.10
N TYR A 257 31.43 -17.42 6.85
CA TYR A 257 32.79 -17.17 6.42
C TYR A 257 33.17 -17.91 5.12
N LYS A 258 32.72 -19.16 4.95
CA LYS A 258 33.09 -19.98 3.77
C LYS A 258 32.40 -19.45 2.52
N LEU A 259 31.10 -19.20 2.63
CA LEU A 259 30.32 -18.65 1.53
C LEU A 259 30.83 -17.25 1.15
N GLY A 260 31.02 -16.37 2.12
CA GLY A 260 31.53 -15.02 1.87
C GLY A 260 32.94 -15.02 1.28
N GLN A 261 33.84 -15.90 1.73
CA GLN A 261 35.19 -16.00 1.15
C GLN A 261 35.14 -16.38 -0.33
N SER A 262 34.23 -17.28 -0.72
CA SER A 262 34.04 -17.65 -2.13
C SER A 262 33.57 -16.46 -2.98
N LEU A 263 32.64 -15.64 -2.44
CA LEU A 263 32.12 -14.43 -3.09
C LEU A 263 33.18 -13.33 -3.21
N PHE A 264 34.05 -13.18 -2.20
CA PHE A 264 35.13 -12.20 -2.20
C PHE A 264 36.32 -12.60 -3.08
N THR A 265 36.67 -13.89 -3.13
CA THR A 265 37.82 -14.39 -3.89
C THR A 265 37.63 -14.17 -5.39
N SER A 266 36.38 -14.24 -5.87
CA SER A 266 36.10 -14.01 -7.29
C SER A 266 36.31 -12.54 -7.70
N ARG A 267 36.13 -11.56 -6.80
CA ARG A 267 36.07 -10.08 -7.04
C ARG A 267 35.32 -9.68 -8.33
N ASP A 268 34.51 -10.59 -8.84
CA ASP A 268 33.93 -10.57 -10.17
C ASP A 268 32.43 -10.78 -9.98
N PHE A 269 31.70 -9.68 -10.07
CA PHE A 269 30.25 -9.67 -9.84
C PHE A 269 29.52 -10.58 -10.82
N HIS A 270 30.04 -10.77 -12.03
CA HIS A 270 29.46 -11.69 -13.01
C HIS A 270 29.49 -13.14 -12.51
N LYS A 271 30.57 -13.58 -11.86
CA LYS A 271 30.65 -14.95 -11.34
C LYS A 271 29.64 -15.24 -10.22
N ASN A 272 29.19 -14.18 -9.55
CA ASN A 272 28.24 -14.26 -8.45
C ASN A 272 26.84 -13.78 -8.86
N GLU A 273 26.54 -13.66 -10.15
CA GLU A 273 25.24 -13.17 -10.67
C GLU A 273 24.06 -13.91 -10.04
N GLN A 274 24.09 -15.24 -10.06
CA GLN A 274 23.00 -16.07 -9.53
C GLN A 274 22.72 -15.76 -8.07
N PHE A 275 23.76 -15.55 -7.27
CA PHE A 275 23.63 -15.23 -5.86
C PHE A 275 22.91 -13.90 -5.62
N TYR A 276 23.27 -12.85 -6.37
CA TYR A 276 22.60 -11.55 -6.24
C TYR A 276 21.16 -11.60 -6.77
N GLN A 277 20.93 -12.27 -7.90
CA GLN A 277 19.59 -12.49 -8.44
C GLN A 277 18.70 -13.24 -7.45
N ASP A 278 19.23 -14.26 -6.77
CA ASP A 278 18.54 -15.00 -5.73
C ASP A 278 18.13 -14.05 -4.60
N ILE A 279 19.06 -13.28 -4.06
CA ILE A 279 18.78 -12.34 -2.96
C ILE A 279 17.73 -11.29 -3.37
N PHE A 280 17.87 -10.66 -4.53
CA PHE A 280 16.91 -9.64 -4.99
C PHE A 280 15.52 -10.26 -5.24
N GLU A 281 15.44 -11.48 -5.76
CA GLU A 281 14.18 -12.21 -5.88
C GLU A 281 13.56 -12.52 -4.51
N LEU A 282 14.36 -12.84 -3.48
CA LEU A 282 13.85 -13.07 -2.13
C LEU A 282 13.14 -11.85 -1.56
N GLY A 283 13.72 -10.65 -1.72
CA GLY A 283 13.09 -9.40 -1.28
C GLY A 283 11.74 -9.17 -1.96
N ARG A 284 11.70 -9.38 -3.28
CA ARG A 284 10.47 -9.26 -4.10
C ARG A 284 9.39 -10.26 -3.69
N ARG A 285 9.76 -11.54 -3.61
CA ARG A 285 8.88 -12.63 -3.16
C ARG A 285 8.33 -12.38 -1.75
N HIS A 286 9.17 -11.91 -0.83
CA HIS A 286 8.76 -11.57 0.53
C HIS A 286 7.74 -10.43 0.55
N LYS A 287 7.97 -9.36 -0.23
CA LYS A 287 7.06 -8.21 -0.30
C LYS A 287 5.68 -8.58 -0.86
N ILE A 288 5.62 -9.39 -1.92
CA ILE A 288 4.32 -9.83 -2.46
C ILE A 288 3.53 -10.64 -1.43
N MET A 289 4.20 -11.54 -0.70
CA MET A 289 3.56 -12.34 0.34
C MET A 289 3.14 -11.51 1.56
N ASN A 290 3.88 -10.46 1.88
CA ASN A 290 3.68 -9.62 3.07
C ASN A 290 3.75 -8.13 2.66
N PRO A 291 2.69 -7.59 2.04
CA PRO A 291 2.71 -6.21 1.52
C PRO A 291 2.98 -5.15 2.60
N ASP A 292 2.77 -5.47 3.87
CA ASP A 292 2.98 -4.60 5.01
C ASP A 292 4.44 -4.49 5.48
N LYS A 293 5.30 -5.41 5.06
CA LYS A 293 6.73 -5.45 5.40
C LYS A 293 7.58 -4.67 4.37
N MET A 294 8.84 -4.41 4.71
CA MET A 294 9.78 -3.63 3.88
C MET A 294 9.21 -2.27 3.42
N ARG A 295 8.54 -1.53 4.31
CA ARG A 295 7.86 -0.26 3.97
C ARG A 295 8.84 0.80 3.44
N THR A 296 10.01 0.92 4.06
CA THR A 296 11.04 1.92 3.74
C THR A 296 12.08 1.41 2.75
N THR A 297 12.32 0.10 2.71
CA THR A 297 13.43 -0.52 1.95
C THR A 297 13.01 -1.04 0.59
N TYR A 298 11.76 -1.46 0.41
CA TYR A 298 11.32 -2.07 -0.84
C TYR A 298 11.35 -1.10 -2.03
N GLY A 299 10.98 0.17 -1.81
CA GLY A 299 11.07 1.21 -2.84
C GLY A 299 12.49 1.34 -3.40
N LYS A 300 13.51 1.32 -2.52
CA LYS A 300 14.92 1.33 -2.93
C LYS A 300 15.28 0.10 -3.76
N LEU A 301 14.85 -1.08 -3.32
CA LEU A 301 15.09 -2.33 -4.06
C LEU A 301 14.50 -2.27 -5.47
N ILE A 302 13.22 -1.94 -5.60
CA ILE A 302 12.54 -1.99 -6.90
C ILE A 302 13.05 -0.89 -7.85
N TYR A 303 13.39 0.29 -7.35
CA TYR A 303 14.00 1.36 -8.17
C TYR A 303 15.41 1.02 -8.62
N LEU A 304 16.21 0.36 -7.77
CA LEU A 304 17.50 -0.18 -8.17
C LEU A 304 17.34 -1.22 -9.29
N LEU A 305 16.38 -2.15 -9.14
CA LEU A 305 16.12 -3.17 -10.15
C LEU A 305 15.57 -2.60 -11.45
N GLN A 306 14.72 -1.57 -11.36
CA GLN A 306 14.21 -0.82 -12.51
C GLN A 306 15.34 -0.14 -13.27
N ASP A 307 16.26 0.54 -12.58
CA ASP A 307 17.44 1.15 -13.20
C ASP A 307 18.39 0.11 -13.82
N SER A 308 18.52 -1.06 -13.19
CA SER A 308 19.32 -2.17 -13.71
C SER A 308 18.77 -2.76 -15.02
N GLN A 309 17.54 -2.41 -15.42
CA GLN A 309 16.99 -2.88 -16.69
C GLN A 309 17.56 -2.16 -17.91
N SER A 310 18.14 -0.97 -17.74
CA SER A 310 18.72 -0.20 -18.83
C SER A 310 19.83 -0.97 -19.56
N PRO A 311 19.85 -1.02 -20.91
CA PRO A 311 20.89 -1.71 -21.66
C PRO A 311 22.31 -1.25 -21.29
N GLU A 312 22.52 0.07 -21.16
CA GLU A 312 23.82 0.64 -20.77
C GLU A 312 24.27 0.13 -19.39
N VAL A 313 23.34 0.01 -18.44
CA VAL A 313 23.64 -0.47 -17.09
C VAL A 313 23.93 -1.97 -17.10
N LYS A 314 23.16 -2.77 -17.85
CA LYS A 314 23.40 -4.21 -18.02
C LYS A 314 24.79 -4.48 -18.60
N ASP A 315 25.16 -3.75 -19.65
CA ASP A 315 26.46 -3.87 -20.31
C ASP A 315 27.60 -3.52 -19.35
N MET A 316 27.45 -2.46 -18.54
CA MET A 316 28.46 -2.03 -17.57
C MET A 316 28.56 -2.94 -16.33
N LEU A 317 27.44 -3.54 -15.89
CA LEU A 317 27.42 -4.52 -14.81
C LEU A 317 27.94 -5.88 -15.27
N ASN A 318 27.76 -6.20 -16.55
CA ASN A 318 28.07 -7.49 -17.15
C ASN A 318 27.23 -8.64 -16.55
N PHE A 319 26.07 -8.35 -15.95
CA PHE A 319 25.11 -9.35 -15.47
C PHE A 319 23.72 -8.73 -15.26
N ALA A 320 22.66 -9.55 -15.22
CA ALA A 320 21.31 -9.10 -14.98
C ALA A 320 20.95 -9.19 -13.48
N CYS A 321 20.38 -8.14 -12.89
CA CYS A 321 19.97 -8.18 -11.48
C CYS A 321 18.61 -8.85 -11.25
N VAL A 322 17.81 -9.04 -12.30
CA VAL A 322 16.42 -9.48 -12.19
C VAL A 322 16.24 -10.87 -12.79
N LYS A 323 15.63 -11.76 -12.02
CA LYS A 323 15.09 -13.03 -12.49
C LYS A 323 13.59 -13.15 -12.16
N PRO A 324 12.84 -14.08 -12.79
CA PRO A 324 11.44 -14.33 -12.45
C PRO A 324 11.24 -14.75 -10.98
N ILE A 325 10.11 -14.36 -10.39
CA ILE A 325 9.72 -14.81 -9.04
C ILE A 325 9.40 -16.29 -9.06
N LYS A 326 9.85 -16.99 -8.02
CA LYS A 326 9.52 -18.39 -7.80
C LYS A 326 8.10 -18.50 -7.24
N THR A 327 7.21 -19.13 -7.99
CA THR A 327 5.81 -19.33 -7.60
C THR A 327 5.52 -20.80 -7.32
N VAL A 328 4.39 -21.07 -6.67
CA VAL A 328 3.93 -22.45 -6.47
C VAL A 328 3.76 -23.16 -7.81
N HIS A 329 3.19 -22.48 -8.81
CA HIS A 329 3.04 -23.02 -10.15
C HIS A 329 4.38 -23.38 -10.78
N SER A 330 5.34 -22.45 -10.80
CA SER A 330 6.61 -22.66 -11.50
C SER A 330 7.39 -23.86 -10.95
N VAL A 331 7.34 -24.06 -9.62
CA VAL A 331 8.01 -25.18 -8.95
C VAL A 331 7.36 -26.52 -9.28
N LEU A 332 6.02 -26.57 -9.28
CA LEU A 332 5.28 -27.79 -9.59
C LEU A 332 5.36 -28.12 -11.08
N GLU A 333 5.38 -27.12 -11.95
CA GLU A 333 5.55 -27.27 -13.40
C GLU A 333 6.92 -27.83 -13.75
N GLU A 334 7.99 -27.30 -13.15
CA GLU A 334 9.37 -27.77 -13.35
C GLU A 334 9.55 -29.27 -13.04
N HIS A 335 8.71 -29.83 -12.15
CA HIS A 335 8.79 -31.22 -11.69
C HIS A 335 7.60 -32.09 -12.12
N ASP A 336 6.80 -31.64 -13.11
CA ASP A 336 5.61 -32.35 -13.62
C ASP A 336 4.63 -32.80 -12.51
N ALA A 337 4.41 -31.91 -11.53
CA ALA A 337 3.59 -32.13 -10.34
C ALA A 337 2.34 -31.24 -10.29
N LEU A 338 1.98 -30.56 -11.39
CA LEU A 338 0.81 -29.66 -11.47
C LEU A 338 -0.52 -30.35 -11.13
N ASN A 339 -0.62 -31.67 -11.32
CA ASN A 339 -1.81 -32.45 -10.96
C ASN A 339 -2.13 -32.42 -9.46
N MET A 340 -1.20 -31.98 -8.59
CA MET A 340 -1.51 -31.70 -7.18
C MET A 340 -2.54 -30.60 -7.03
N LEU A 341 -2.51 -29.58 -7.90
CA LEU A 341 -3.42 -28.43 -7.85
C LEU A 341 -4.84 -28.80 -8.33
N ARG A 342 -5.00 -29.95 -8.98
CA ARG A 342 -6.28 -30.50 -9.42
C ARG A 342 -6.84 -31.55 -8.46
N ASP A 343 -6.12 -31.86 -7.37
CA ASP A 343 -6.56 -32.82 -6.37
C ASP A 343 -7.49 -32.12 -5.36
N ASP A 344 -8.73 -32.61 -5.22
CA ASP A 344 -9.75 -32.01 -4.36
C ASP A 344 -9.33 -31.94 -2.88
N LEU A 345 -8.39 -32.82 -2.45
CA LEU A 345 -7.83 -32.81 -1.11
C LEU A 345 -7.05 -31.51 -0.80
N ILE A 346 -6.64 -30.75 -1.82
CA ILE A 346 -5.96 -29.46 -1.66
C ILE A 346 -6.82 -28.44 -0.89
N THR A 347 -8.14 -28.50 -1.04
CA THR A 347 -9.07 -27.63 -0.31
C THR A 347 -9.00 -27.87 1.20
N VAL A 348 -8.80 -29.12 1.63
CA VAL A 348 -8.63 -29.48 3.04
C VAL A 348 -7.22 -29.15 3.53
N ALA A 349 -6.20 -29.41 2.69
CA ALA A 349 -4.80 -29.16 3.03
C ALA A 349 -4.48 -27.67 3.22
N THR A 350 -5.18 -26.79 2.50
CA THR A 350 -4.91 -25.35 2.47
C THR A 350 -5.95 -24.51 3.19
N LYS A 351 -6.96 -25.13 3.84
CA LYS A 351 -7.99 -24.40 4.58
C LYS A 351 -7.42 -23.62 5.76
N GLU A 352 -7.96 -22.44 6.00
CA GLU A 352 -7.70 -21.68 7.23
C GLU A 352 -8.45 -22.31 8.41
N ILE A 353 -7.79 -22.31 9.58
CA ILE A 353 -8.36 -22.86 10.81
C ILE A 353 -8.48 -21.71 11.80
N TYR A 354 -9.70 -21.45 12.25
CA TYR A 354 -10.00 -20.38 13.20
C TYR A 354 -10.67 -20.94 14.46
N ALA A 355 -10.39 -20.29 15.58
CA ALA A 355 -10.92 -20.65 16.90
C ALA A 355 -12.24 -19.95 17.23
N GLY A 356 -12.62 -18.88 16.52
CA GLY A 356 -13.71 -17.94 16.86
C GLY A 356 -14.98 -18.56 17.46
N GLY A 357 -15.07 -18.60 18.79
CA GLY A 357 -16.20 -19.18 19.54
C GLY A 357 -16.38 -20.69 19.41
N ARG A 358 -15.49 -21.41 18.71
CA ARG A 358 -15.58 -22.84 18.45
C ARG A 358 -14.98 -23.65 19.60
N SER A 359 -15.49 -24.86 19.79
CA SER A 359 -14.92 -25.77 20.79
C SER A 359 -13.48 -26.16 20.42
N ARG A 360 -12.61 -26.30 21.43
CA ARG A 360 -11.23 -26.79 21.23
C ARG A 360 -11.19 -28.13 20.50
N ARG A 361 -12.21 -28.98 20.71
CA ARG A 361 -12.33 -30.28 20.06
C ARG A 361 -12.55 -30.17 18.55
N ASP A 362 -13.39 -29.25 18.11
CA ASP A 362 -13.67 -29.06 16.68
C ASP A 362 -12.47 -28.45 15.96
N VAL A 363 -11.81 -27.48 16.59
CA VAL A 363 -10.56 -26.89 16.08
C VAL A 363 -9.49 -27.97 15.94
N GLN A 364 -9.31 -28.81 16.97
CA GLN A 364 -8.32 -29.90 16.91
C GLN A 364 -8.66 -30.95 15.85
N LYS A 365 -9.94 -31.24 15.62
CA LYS A 365 -10.39 -32.15 14.55
C LYS A 365 -10.02 -31.60 13.18
N ASP A 366 -10.19 -30.29 12.97
CA ASP A 366 -9.82 -29.63 11.72
C ASP A 366 -8.32 -29.59 11.51
N ILE A 367 -7.53 -29.32 12.56
CA ILE A 367 -6.06 -29.36 12.51
C ILE A 367 -5.60 -30.74 12.06
N LYS A 368 -6.07 -31.81 12.72
CA LYS A 368 -5.70 -33.18 12.37
C LYS A 368 -6.11 -33.55 10.95
N SER A 369 -7.25 -33.05 10.46
CA SER A 369 -7.70 -33.29 9.09
C SER A 369 -6.79 -32.60 8.07
N LYS A 370 -6.43 -31.34 8.33
CA LYS A 370 -5.50 -30.55 7.50
C LYS A 370 -4.11 -31.19 7.43
N GLU A 371 -3.55 -31.58 8.58
CA GLU A 371 -2.23 -32.24 8.66
C GLU A 371 -2.21 -33.57 7.87
N ARG A 372 -3.25 -34.40 8.01
CA ARG A 372 -3.37 -35.64 7.24
C ARG A 372 -3.48 -35.38 5.73
N ALA A 373 -4.22 -34.35 5.33
CA ALA A 373 -4.38 -33.97 3.93
C ALA A 373 -3.03 -33.51 3.33
N ILE A 374 -2.27 -32.69 4.07
CA ILE A 374 -0.92 -32.25 3.68
C ILE A 374 0.03 -33.45 3.56
N GLU A 375 -0.01 -34.37 4.52
CA GLU A 375 0.85 -35.56 4.49
C GLU A 375 0.53 -36.46 3.29
N ALA A 376 -0.75 -36.71 3.04
CA ALA A 376 -1.20 -37.53 1.92
C ALA A 376 -0.81 -36.91 0.56
N LEU A 377 -1.00 -35.60 0.37
CA LEU A 377 -0.61 -34.91 -0.86
C LEU A 377 0.90 -34.89 -1.03
N SER A 378 1.65 -34.54 0.01
CA SER A 378 3.11 -34.47 -0.06
C SER A 378 3.75 -35.82 -0.39
N ALA A 379 3.25 -36.91 0.17
CA ALA A 379 3.72 -38.27 -0.14
C ALA A 379 3.34 -38.72 -1.57
N ARG A 380 2.17 -38.32 -2.07
CA ARG A 380 1.67 -38.70 -3.41
C ARG A 380 2.38 -37.94 -4.54
N TYR A 381 2.67 -36.67 -4.31
CA TYR A 381 3.17 -35.75 -5.34
C TYR A 381 4.67 -35.46 -5.24
N GLN A 382 5.40 -36.09 -4.32
CA GLN A 382 6.87 -36.08 -4.39
C GLN A 382 7.37 -36.68 -5.72
N ARG A 383 8.44 -36.11 -6.25
CA ARG A 383 9.08 -36.53 -7.51
C ARG A 383 10.59 -36.48 -7.35
N GLU A 384 11.33 -36.99 -8.33
CA GLU A 384 12.76 -36.74 -8.42
C GLU A 384 12.99 -35.22 -8.53
N GLY A 385 13.86 -34.66 -7.70
CA GLY A 385 14.08 -33.20 -7.59
C GLY A 385 13.04 -32.44 -6.73
N LEU A 386 11.86 -33.01 -6.49
CA LEU A 386 10.80 -32.43 -5.66
C LEU A 386 10.57 -33.26 -4.39
N SER A 387 11.29 -32.90 -3.33
CA SER A 387 11.16 -33.54 -2.02
C SER A 387 9.79 -33.34 -1.40
N GLN A 388 9.41 -34.24 -0.50
CA GLN A 388 8.18 -34.13 0.27
C GLN A 388 8.06 -32.77 0.97
N GLU A 389 9.16 -32.23 1.48
CA GLU A 389 9.17 -30.93 2.15
C GLU A 389 8.91 -29.75 1.20
N GLN A 390 9.43 -29.81 -0.04
CA GLN A 390 9.10 -28.79 -1.05
C GLN A 390 7.61 -28.85 -1.45
N VAL A 391 7.01 -30.04 -1.49
CA VAL A 391 5.57 -30.17 -1.70
C VAL A 391 4.78 -29.56 -0.54
N ARG A 392 5.20 -29.81 0.72
CA ARG A 392 4.60 -29.16 1.89
C ARG A 392 4.75 -27.63 1.82
N GLN A 393 5.93 -27.13 1.44
CA GLN A 393 6.19 -25.71 1.24
C GLN A 393 5.21 -25.08 0.25
N CYS A 394 4.94 -25.75 -0.88
CA CYS A 394 3.93 -25.30 -1.85
C CYS A 394 2.52 -25.20 -1.24
N LEU A 395 2.10 -26.23 -0.49
CA LEU A 395 0.80 -26.24 0.19
C LEU A 395 0.71 -25.14 1.26
N TYR A 396 1.79 -24.91 2.01
CA TYR A 396 1.86 -23.82 2.98
C TYR A 396 1.76 -22.45 2.31
N SER A 397 2.39 -22.24 1.15
CA SER A 397 2.26 -20.99 0.39
C SER A 397 0.83 -20.70 -0.06
N ILE A 398 0.09 -21.72 -0.48
CA ILE A 398 -1.33 -21.57 -0.79
C ILE A 398 -2.13 -21.24 0.47
N GLY A 399 -1.84 -21.91 1.58
CA GLY A 399 -2.41 -21.58 2.89
C GLY A 399 -2.12 -20.14 3.32
N ASP A 400 -0.89 -19.67 3.12
CA ASP A 400 -0.47 -18.29 3.41
C ASP A 400 -1.26 -17.28 2.53
N ASN A 401 -1.56 -17.61 1.26
CA ASN A 401 -2.46 -16.79 0.43
C ASN A 401 -3.90 -16.75 0.99
N HIS A 402 -4.44 -17.86 1.49
CA HIS A 402 -5.76 -17.86 2.13
C HIS A 402 -5.76 -17.05 3.44
N ALA A 403 -4.70 -17.15 4.24
CA ALA A 403 -4.52 -16.33 5.44
C ALA A 403 -4.46 -14.84 5.08
N PHE A 404 -3.72 -14.47 4.03
CA PHE A 404 -3.68 -13.11 3.50
C PHE A 404 -5.09 -12.63 3.14
N LEU A 405 -5.83 -13.40 2.34
CA LEU A 405 -7.19 -13.03 1.91
C LEU A 405 -8.11 -12.81 3.12
N ARG A 406 -8.04 -13.69 4.12
CA ARG A 406 -8.88 -13.55 5.32
C ARG A 406 -8.55 -12.28 6.10
N THR A 407 -7.28 -11.97 6.32
CA THR A 407 -6.91 -10.76 7.07
C THR A 407 -7.17 -9.48 6.27
N ASN A 408 -6.97 -9.52 4.95
CA ASN A 408 -6.96 -8.32 4.12
C ASN A 408 -8.31 -8.05 3.45
N ARG A 409 -8.91 -9.06 2.79
CA ARG A 409 -10.15 -8.94 2.01
C ARG A 409 -11.40 -9.06 2.88
N ASP A 410 -11.45 -10.01 3.81
CA ASP A 410 -12.69 -10.29 4.55
C ASP A 410 -13.20 -9.13 5.42
N PRO A 411 -12.37 -8.18 5.92
CA PRO A 411 -12.88 -6.94 6.50
C PRO A 411 -13.81 -6.16 5.56
N CYS A 412 -13.57 -6.17 4.24
CA CYS A 412 -14.51 -5.59 3.28
C CYS A 412 -15.86 -6.31 3.31
N ASP A 413 -15.85 -7.65 3.32
CA ASP A 413 -17.07 -8.46 3.39
C ASP A 413 -17.85 -8.21 4.69
N GLN A 414 -17.15 -8.05 5.83
CA GLN A 414 -17.76 -7.70 7.11
C GLN A 414 -18.42 -6.31 7.08
N MET A 415 -17.73 -5.31 6.53
CA MET A 415 -18.28 -3.96 6.41
C MET A 415 -19.48 -3.91 5.45
N ILE A 416 -19.45 -4.66 4.34
CA ILE A 416 -20.60 -4.84 3.44
C ILE A 416 -21.77 -5.50 4.17
N ALA A 417 -21.51 -6.52 4.98
CA ALA A 417 -22.54 -7.19 5.77
C ALA A 417 -23.17 -6.24 6.81
N HIS A 418 -22.36 -5.43 7.49
CA HIS A 418 -22.86 -4.39 8.40
C HIS A 418 -23.71 -3.34 7.67
N LEU A 419 -23.27 -2.85 6.50
CA LEU A 419 -24.03 -1.91 5.69
C LEU A 419 -25.41 -2.48 5.31
N ARG A 420 -25.45 -3.71 4.79
CA ARG A 420 -26.70 -4.38 4.37
C ARG A 420 -27.62 -4.74 5.53
N ARG A 421 -27.06 -5.05 6.70
CA ARG A 421 -27.83 -5.42 7.90
C ARG A 421 -28.53 -4.22 8.52
N TYR A 422 -27.81 -3.11 8.65
CA TYR A 422 -28.27 -1.96 9.45
C TYR A 422 -28.95 -0.86 8.62
N TYR A 423 -28.66 -0.75 7.33
CA TYR A 423 -29.19 0.31 6.46
C TYR A 423 -30.01 -0.28 5.31
N HIS A 424 -31.15 0.34 5.02
CA HIS A 424 -31.89 0.02 3.80
C HIS A 424 -31.28 0.79 2.62
N SER A 425 -31.35 0.27 1.40
CA SER A 425 -30.71 0.89 0.25
C SER A 425 -31.30 2.26 -0.14
N THR A 426 -32.55 2.52 0.21
CA THR A 426 -33.29 3.74 -0.17
C THR A 426 -34.07 4.40 0.95
N GLN A 427 -34.45 3.68 2.01
CA GLN A 427 -35.39 4.15 3.02
C GLN A 427 -34.68 4.41 4.34
N VAL A 428 -34.84 5.61 4.87
CA VAL A 428 -34.28 5.98 6.18
C VAL A 428 -35.30 5.60 7.26
N LYS A 429 -35.01 4.55 8.05
CA LYS A 429 -35.86 4.13 9.18
C LYS A 429 -35.80 5.10 10.35
N ASP A 430 -34.60 5.59 10.67
CA ASP A 430 -34.35 6.59 11.71
C ASP A 430 -33.52 7.74 11.08
N PRO A 431 -33.97 9.00 11.16
CA PRO A 431 -33.21 10.16 10.68
C PRO A 431 -31.77 10.22 11.18
N LYS A 432 -31.48 9.73 12.40
CA LYS A 432 -30.13 9.69 12.96
C LYS A 432 -29.20 8.77 12.16
N HIS A 433 -29.75 7.68 11.62
CA HIS A 433 -29.04 6.67 10.82
C HIS A 433 -29.10 6.93 9.31
N SER A 434 -29.52 8.13 8.88
CA SER A 434 -29.38 8.53 7.47
C SER A 434 -27.92 8.45 7.04
N LEU A 435 -27.63 8.23 5.75
CA LEU A 435 -26.25 8.28 5.24
C LEU A 435 -26.01 9.55 4.41
N ALA A 436 -26.97 10.47 4.39
CA ALA A 436 -26.86 11.68 3.58
C ALA A 436 -25.67 12.55 4.04
N ILE A 437 -24.90 13.02 3.06
CA ILE A 437 -23.78 13.94 3.23
C ILE A 437 -24.00 15.19 2.38
N ARG A 438 -23.46 16.33 2.82
CA ARG A 438 -23.58 17.60 2.10
C ARG A 438 -22.24 18.30 2.06
N SER A 439 -21.84 18.74 0.88
CA SER A 439 -20.60 19.49 0.67
C SER A 439 -20.52 20.70 1.59
N GLY A 440 -19.36 20.90 2.20
CA GLY A 440 -19.09 21.95 3.18
C GLY A 440 -19.58 21.66 4.61
N ARG A 441 -20.27 20.54 4.85
CA ARG A 441 -20.72 20.15 6.20
C ARG A 441 -19.87 19.01 6.74
N GLY A 442 -19.24 19.22 7.90
CA GLY A 442 -18.41 18.20 8.54
C GLY A 442 -17.18 17.79 7.70
N GLY A 443 -16.68 18.69 6.84
CA GLY A 443 -15.53 18.43 5.97
C GLY A 443 -15.86 17.70 4.66
N ALA A 444 -17.10 17.25 4.47
CA ALA A 444 -17.52 16.56 3.25
C ALA A 444 -17.32 17.44 2.02
N ARG A 445 -16.80 16.87 0.93
CA ARG A 445 -16.68 17.55 -0.37
C ARG A 445 -17.78 17.12 -1.34
N LEU A 446 -18.29 15.91 -1.19
CA LEU A 446 -19.40 15.37 -1.95
C LEU A 446 -20.76 15.71 -1.33
N SER A 447 -21.81 15.72 -2.17
CA SER A 447 -23.21 15.85 -1.72
C SER A 447 -24.02 14.67 -2.24
N HIS A 448 -24.43 13.79 -1.33
CA HIS A 448 -25.21 12.59 -1.62
C HIS A 448 -26.42 12.53 -0.68
N ASP A 449 -27.58 12.15 -1.22
CA ASP A 449 -28.67 11.68 -0.38
C ASP A 449 -28.33 10.29 0.20
N HIS A 450 -29.22 9.76 1.05
CA HIS A 450 -28.98 8.47 1.70
C HIS A 450 -28.79 7.33 0.69
N ALA A 451 -29.63 7.26 -0.34
CA ALA A 451 -29.60 6.18 -1.33
C ALA A 451 -28.30 6.21 -2.15
N LYS A 452 -27.89 7.41 -2.59
CA LYS A 452 -26.65 7.62 -3.32
C LYS A 452 -25.42 7.34 -2.45
N GLN A 453 -25.41 7.74 -1.19
CA GLN A 453 -24.30 7.41 -0.29
C GLN A 453 -24.23 5.90 -0.01
N TYR A 454 -25.37 5.25 0.26
CA TYR A 454 -25.42 3.81 0.45
C TYR A 454 -24.82 3.06 -0.76
N ALA A 455 -25.25 3.42 -1.98
CA ALA A 455 -24.71 2.84 -3.20
C ALA A 455 -23.21 3.12 -3.36
N PHE A 456 -22.77 4.34 -3.06
CA PHE A 456 -21.37 4.75 -3.17
C PHE A 456 -20.44 4.00 -2.19
N VAL A 457 -20.89 3.74 -0.96
CA VAL A 457 -20.16 2.93 0.01
C VAL A 457 -20.13 1.47 -0.43
N LEU A 458 -21.28 0.89 -0.79
CA LEU A 458 -21.39 -0.51 -1.17
C LEU A 458 -20.47 -0.85 -2.34
N GLN A 459 -20.48 -0.05 -3.40
CA GLN A 459 -19.64 -0.27 -4.57
C GLN A 459 -18.15 -0.08 -4.27
N SER A 460 -17.77 0.85 -3.37
CA SER A 460 -16.37 1.10 -3.02
C SER A 460 -15.80 -0.06 -2.22
N LEU A 461 -16.54 -0.54 -1.22
CA LEU A 461 -16.16 -1.74 -0.46
C LEU A 461 -16.12 -2.99 -1.35
N THR A 462 -17.03 -3.11 -2.32
CA THR A 462 -17.05 -4.23 -3.27
C THR A 462 -15.85 -4.18 -4.21
N LEU A 463 -15.48 -3.00 -4.70
CA LEU A 463 -14.28 -2.81 -5.51
C LEU A 463 -13.02 -3.17 -4.70
N TRP A 464 -12.89 -2.66 -3.48
CA TRP A 464 -11.75 -2.96 -2.59
C TRP A 464 -11.63 -4.46 -2.32
N ARG A 465 -12.75 -5.13 -2.08
CA ARG A 465 -12.81 -6.59 -1.94
C ARG A 465 -12.23 -7.31 -3.17
N GLU A 466 -12.63 -6.93 -4.38
CA GLU A 466 -12.12 -7.56 -5.61
C GLU A 466 -10.63 -7.25 -5.84
N ILE A 467 -10.18 -6.02 -5.58
CA ILE A 467 -8.75 -5.65 -5.64
C ILE A 467 -7.93 -6.52 -4.68
N LEU A 468 -8.37 -6.64 -3.43
CA LEU A 468 -7.68 -7.44 -2.41
C LEU A 468 -7.74 -8.95 -2.73
N HIS A 469 -8.82 -9.40 -3.37
CA HIS A 469 -8.93 -10.77 -3.88
C HIS A 469 -7.84 -11.05 -4.92
N ASP A 470 -7.57 -10.12 -5.84
CA ASP A 470 -6.57 -10.27 -6.90
C ASP A 470 -5.20 -9.66 -6.56
N MET A 471 -4.95 -9.31 -5.28
CA MET A 471 -3.77 -8.55 -4.83
C MET A 471 -2.42 -9.17 -5.24
N PHE A 472 -2.23 -10.49 -5.07
CA PHE A 472 -0.97 -11.14 -5.45
C PHE A 472 -0.72 -11.11 -6.98
N HIS A 473 -1.80 -11.22 -7.77
CA HIS A 473 -1.73 -11.10 -9.21
C HIS A 473 -1.41 -9.64 -9.61
N LEU A 474 -2.09 -8.66 -9.01
CA LEU A 474 -1.80 -7.24 -9.24
C LEU A 474 -0.37 -6.87 -8.88
N TRP A 475 0.17 -7.37 -7.76
CA TRP A 475 1.59 -7.19 -7.41
C TRP A 475 2.53 -7.79 -8.44
N SER A 476 2.23 -8.99 -8.94
CA SER A 476 3.03 -9.64 -9.99
C SER A 476 3.04 -8.82 -11.29
N LEU A 477 1.91 -8.22 -11.67
CA LEU A 477 1.81 -7.35 -12.85
C LEU A 477 2.49 -5.99 -12.62
N THR A 478 2.36 -5.44 -11.42
CA THR A 478 3.03 -4.19 -11.00
C THR A 478 4.53 -4.30 -11.18
N GLU A 479 5.14 -5.39 -10.69
CA GLU A 479 6.56 -5.60 -10.89
C GLU A 479 6.94 -5.80 -12.37
N GLN A 480 6.12 -6.50 -13.14
CA GLN A 480 6.38 -6.69 -14.56
C GLN A 480 6.33 -5.38 -15.36
N ASP A 481 5.44 -4.45 -14.99
CA ASP A 481 5.39 -3.12 -15.58
C ASP A 481 6.60 -2.29 -15.14
N LEU A 482 6.90 -2.27 -13.83
CA LEU A 482 8.04 -1.52 -13.27
C LEU A 482 9.38 -1.96 -13.85
N LEU A 483 9.57 -3.28 -14.01
CA LEU A 483 10.81 -3.90 -14.49
C LEU A 483 10.77 -4.17 -16.01
N SER A 484 9.86 -3.54 -16.74
CA SER A 484 9.77 -3.66 -18.20
C SER A 484 11.01 -3.07 -18.88
N ASP A 485 11.62 -3.83 -19.78
CA ASP A 485 12.72 -3.39 -20.65
C ASP A 485 12.25 -2.52 -21.81
N THR A 486 10.96 -2.60 -22.17
CA THR A 486 10.36 -1.85 -23.29
C THR A 486 9.79 -0.51 -22.87
N THR A 487 9.39 -0.36 -21.61
CA THR A 487 8.66 0.81 -21.12
C THR A 487 9.49 1.52 -20.03
N PRO A 488 10.36 2.47 -20.38
CA PRO A 488 11.17 3.17 -19.38
C PRO A 488 10.35 4.20 -18.60
N TYR A 489 10.80 4.52 -17.38
CA TYR A 489 10.25 5.64 -16.62
C TYR A 489 10.85 6.97 -17.05
N ARG A 490 10.17 8.07 -16.71
CA ARG A 490 10.68 9.44 -16.81
C ARG A 490 10.67 10.08 -15.43
N LEU A 491 11.79 10.68 -15.05
CA LEU A 491 11.85 11.45 -13.80
C LEU A 491 11.21 12.82 -14.05
N ARG A 492 10.10 13.11 -13.36
CA ARG A 492 9.30 14.33 -13.57
C ARG A 492 8.77 14.84 -12.24
N ASP A 493 8.76 16.15 -12.07
CA ASP A 493 8.03 16.78 -10.97
C ASP A 493 6.52 16.70 -11.25
N THR A 494 5.79 16.06 -10.34
CA THR A 494 4.34 15.86 -10.46
C THR A 494 3.52 16.91 -9.72
N GLY A 495 4.17 17.91 -9.10
CA GLY A 495 3.55 18.80 -8.13
C GLY A 495 3.52 18.22 -6.71
N GLN A 496 3.79 16.92 -6.55
CA GLN A 496 3.99 16.23 -5.28
C GLN A 496 5.47 15.88 -5.06
N GLY A 497 6.37 16.57 -5.76
CA GLY A 497 7.79 16.29 -5.81
C GLY A 497 8.22 15.43 -7.00
N LEU A 498 9.52 15.14 -7.03
CA LEU A 498 10.19 14.47 -8.14
C LEU A 498 9.90 12.96 -8.11
N ASN A 499 9.15 12.48 -9.11
CA ASN A 499 8.70 11.10 -9.17
C ASN A 499 9.16 10.38 -10.44
N ARG A 500 9.39 9.07 -10.32
CA ARG A 500 9.61 8.17 -11.46
C ARG A 500 8.25 7.85 -12.09
N VAL A 501 7.89 8.59 -13.13
CA VAL A 501 6.61 8.44 -13.84
C VAL A 501 6.75 7.35 -14.91
N GLN A 502 5.96 6.29 -14.83
CA GLN A 502 6.00 5.15 -15.75
C GLN A 502 4.60 4.60 -16.01
N THR A 503 4.27 4.40 -17.29
CA THR A 503 3.02 3.75 -17.67
C THR A 503 3.03 2.28 -17.26
N ALA A 504 1.89 1.76 -16.84
CA ALA A 504 1.76 0.39 -16.36
C ALA A 504 0.57 -0.33 -17.02
N PRO A 505 0.70 -0.66 -18.32
CA PRO A 505 -0.41 -1.16 -19.13
C PRO A 505 -0.97 -2.50 -18.65
N LYS A 506 -0.15 -3.39 -18.09
CA LYS A 506 -0.63 -4.70 -17.60
C LYS A 506 -1.48 -4.53 -16.35
N THR A 507 -0.98 -3.73 -15.40
CA THR A 507 -1.66 -3.42 -14.15
C THR A 507 -2.96 -2.66 -14.41
N LEU A 508 -2.92 -1.66 -15.29
CA LEU A 508 -4.10 -0.86 -15.69
C LEU A 508 -5.20 -1.74 -16.30
N ARG A 509 -4.86 -2.64 -17.23
CA ARG A 509 -5.82 -3.59 -17.85
C ARG A 509 -6.46 -4.51 -16.82
N MET A 510 -5.69 -5.03 -15.87
CA MET A 510 -6.22 -5.87 -14.80
C MET A 510 -7.17 -5.08 -13.90
N MET A 511 -6.84 -3.83 -13.59
CA MET A 511 -7.71 -2.96 -12.81
C MET A 511 -9.03 -2.62 -13.50
N HIS A 512 -9.02 -2.38 -14.82
CA HIS A 512 -10.27 -2.24 -15.58
C HIS A 512 -11.11 -3.54 -15.54
N THR A 513 -10.46 -4.71 -15.62
CA THR A 513 -11.16 -6.00 -15.50
C THR A 513 -11.81 -6.17 -14.12
N ILE A 514 -11.11 -5.81 -13.06
CA ILE A 514 -11.62 -5.83 -11.68
C ILE A 514 -12.78 -4.84 -11.53
N LEU A 515 -12.63 -3.62 -12.05
CA LEU A 515 -13.66 -2.59 -12.00
C LEU A 515 -14.95 -3.05 -12.71
N GLN A 516 -14.83 -3.61 -13.91
CA GLN A 516 -15.97 -4.16 -14.64
C GLN A 516 -16.67 -5.28 -13.87
N ARG A 517 -15.92 -6.16 -13.20
CA ARG A 517 -16.49 -7.21 -12.35
C ARG A 517 -17.26 -6.59 -11.17
N ALA A 518 -16.67 -5.60 -10.49
CA ALA A 518 -17.33 -4.90 -9.40
C ALA A 518 -18.60 -4.19 -9.87
N GLN A 519 -18.56 -3.46 -10.98
CA GLN A 519 -19.72 -2.80 -11.60
C GLN A 519 -20.86 -3.77 -11.92
N ARG A 520 -20.54 -4.93 -12.52
CA ARG A 520 -21.54 -5.99 -12.80
C ARG A 520 -22.17 -6.54 -11.53
N SER A 521 -21.42 -6.63 -10.43
CA SER A 521 -21.92 -7.18 -9.17
C SER A 521 -22.88 -6.24 -8.41
N VAL A 522 -22.71 -4.92 -8.55
CA VAL A 522 -23.53 -3.91 -7.84
C VAL A 522 -24.67 -3.32 -8.69
N GLY A 523 -24.59 -3.44 -10.01
CA GLY A 523 -25.63 -3.05 -10.96
C GLY A 523 -25.68 -1.56 -11.32
N SER A 524 -25.44 -0.65 -10.37
CA SER A 524 -25.36 0.79 -10.61
C SER A 524 -24.04 1.38 -10.10
N TRP A 525 -23.44 2.30 -10.86
CA TRP A 525 -22.16 2.94 -10.50
C TRP A 525 -22.35 4.44 -10.21
N VAL A 526 -21.81 4.90 -9.08
CA VAL A 526 -21.83 6.32 -8.65
C VAL A 526 -20.41 6.87 -8.61
N GLY A 527 -20.18 8.07 -9.14
CA GLY A 527 -18.84 8.67 -9.19
C GLY A 527 -18.03 8.25 -10.42
N SER A 528 -16.78 8.72 -10.50
CA SER A 528 -15.92 8.49 -11.66
C SER A 528 -15.39 7.04 -11.69
N SER A 529 -15.19 6.55 -12.92
CA SER A 529 -14.52 5.26 -13.20
C SER A 529 -13.06 5.45 -13.62
N ALA A 530 -12.55 6.68 -13.59
CA ALA A 530 -11.17 6.99 -13.93
C ALA A 530 -10.19 6.31 -12.96
N ILE A 531 -9.18 5.66 -13.54
CA ILE A 531 -8.08 5.00 -12.84
C ILE A 531 -6.80 5.72 -13.27
N HIS A 532 -6.12 6.34 -12.31
CA HIS A 532 -4.86 7.05 -12.55
C HIS A 532 -3.69 6.06 -12.47
N MET A 533 -2.81 6.08 -13.47
CA MET A 533 -1.65 5.18 -13.51
C MET A 533 -0.60 5.65 -14.51
N GLY A 534 0.61 5.95 -14.02
CA GLY A 534 1.68 6.48 -14.86
C GLY A 534 1.50 7.96 -15.21
N ASP A 535 0.81 8.72 -14.36
CA ASP A 535 0.52 10.14 -14.55
C ASP A 535 0.99 10.99 -13.35
N HIS A 536 0.51 12.23 -13.22
CA HIS A 536 0.90 13.11 -12.11
C HIS A 536 0.23 12.74 -10.78
N ASN A 537 -0.93 12.07 -10.81
CA ASN A 537 -1.68 11.67 -9.62
C ASN A 537 -1.17 10.34 -9.04
N VAL A 538 -0.86 9.39 -9.93
CA VAL A 538 -0.31 8.07 -9.58
C VAL A 538 0.89 7.81 -10.49
N PRO A 539 2.11 8.21 -10.07
CA PRO A 539 3.29 8.22 -10.93
C PRO A 539 3.67 6.86 -11.53
N ASN A 540 3.47 5.77 -10.79
CA ASN A 540 3.85 4.44 -11.24
C ASN A 540 3.03 3.36 -10.52
N ALA A 541 3.18 2.12 -10.99
CA ALA A 541 2.45 0.99 -10.43
C ALA A 541 2.83 0.67 -8.97
N LEU A 542 4.01 1.07 -8.48
CA LEU A 542 4.37 0.89 -7.07
C LEU A 542 3.50 1.74 -6.16
N MET A 543 3.36 3.03 -6.49
CA MET A 543 2.49 3.95 -5.74
C MET A 543 1.03 3.51 -5.78
N PHE A 544 0.61 2.99 -6.94
CA PHE A 544 -0.72 2.41 -7.11
C PHE A 544 -0.94 1.24 -6.14
N ILE A 545 -0.11 0.20 -6.19
CA ILE A 545 -0.36 -1.03 -5.43
C ILE A 545 -0.22 -0.82 -3.92
N ASP A 546 0.71 0.06 -3.50
CA ASP A 546 0.94 0.37 -2.08
C ASP A 546 -0.31 1.00 -1.45
N LYS A 547 -0.97 1.92 -2.17
CA LYS A 547 -2.23 2.54 -1.73
C LYS A 547 -3.30 1.50 -1.38
N TYR A 548 -3.54 0.52 -2.25
CA TYR A 548 -4.56 -0.50 -2.00
C TYR A 548 -4.13 -1.55 -0.96
N SER A 549 -2.83 -1.71 -0.71
CA SER A 549 -2.34 -2.55 0.38
C SER A 549 -2.76 -2.04 1.77
N GLN A 550 -3.17 -0.77 1.87
CA GLN A 550 -3.53 -0.13 3.13
C GLN A 550 -4.99 -0.33 3.55
N ILE A 551 -5.86 -0.82 2.64
CA ILE A 551 -7.31 -0.98 2.93
C ILE A 551 -7.57 -1.77 4.21
N TYR A 552 -6.86 -2.88 4.40
CA TYR A 552 -7.09 -3.72 5.59
C TYR A 552 -6.68 -3.01 6.87
N ARG A 553 -5.66 -2.14 6.84
CA ARG A 553 -5.24 -1.36 8.01
C ARG A 553 -6.34 -0.42 8.47
N ILE A 554 -7.17 0.06 7.56
CA ILE A 554 -8.33 0.89 7.88
C ILE A 554 -9.49 0.03 8.39
N LEU A 555 -9.87 -1.01 7.64
CA LEU A 555 -11.10 -1.75 7.90
C LEU A 555 -10.97 -2.78 9.04
N LEU A 556 -9.82 -3.43 9.20
CA LEU A 556 -9.62 -4.48 10.20
C LEU A 556 -9.76 -3.94 11.63
N PRO A 557 -9.17 -2.80 12.04
CA PRO A 557 -9.35 -2.27 13.38
C PRO A 557 -10.80 -1.86 13.67
N ILE A 558 -11.53 -1.35 12.66
CA ILE A 558 -12.96 -1.06 12.78
C ILE A 558 -13.72 -2.37 13.02
N CYS A 559 -13.51 -3.39 12.21
CA CYS A 559 -14.17 -4.69 12.36
C CYS A 559 -13.88 -5.33 13.73
N ASN A 560 -12.61 -5.29 14.18
CA ASN A 560 -12.19 -5.78 15.48
C ASN A 560 -12.92 -5.04 16.61
N THR A 561 -12.96 -3.70 16.55
CA THR A 561 -13.69 -2.87 17.51
C THR A 561 -15.15 -3.27 17.58
N LEU A 562 -15.84 -3.33 16.43
CA LEU A 562 -17.25 -3.70 16.35
C LEU A 562 -17.54 -5.11 16.89
N GLY A 563 -16.64 -6.07 16.65
CA GLY A 563 -16.75 -7.44 17.17
C GLY A 563 -16.49 -7.56 18.67
N GLN A 564 -15.64 -6.69 19.23
CA GLN A 564 -15.29 -6.70 20.66
C GLN A 564 -16.27 -5.93 21.54
N ILE A 565 -16.98 -4.92 21.01
CA ILE A 565 -17.96 -4.13 21.76
C ILE A 565 -18.92 -5.01 22.60
N PRO A 566 -19.58 -6.07 22.04
CA PRO A 566 -20.45 -6.94 22.84
C PRO A 566 -19.74 -7.75 23.93
N ILE A 567 -18.45 -8.05 23.75
CA ILE A 567 -17.63 -8.81 24.71
C ILE A 567 -17.24 -7.89 25.88
N VAL A 568 -16.81 -6.67 25.56
CA VAL A 568 -16.44 -5.65 26.55
C VAL A 568 -17.67 -5.24 27.37
N ALA A 569 -18.84 -5.16 26.75
CA ALA A 569 -20.12 -4.88 27.41
C ALA A 569 -20.56 -5.99 28.39
N GLN A 570 -19.92 -7.16 28.45
CA GLN A 570 -20.21 -8.16 29.49
C GLN A 570 -19.70 -7.72 30.87
N LYS A 571 -18.79 -6.74 30.93
CA LYS A 571 -18.34 -6.13 32.19
C LYS A 571 -19.35 -5.07 32.63
N PRO A 572 -19.98 -5.18 33.82
CA PRO A 572 -21.06 -4.28 34.23
C PRO A 572 -20.72 -2.78 34.19
N ALA A 573 -19.50 -2.40 34.59
CA ALA A 573 -19.07 -1.00 34.56
C ALA A 573 -18.98 -0.43 33.14
N LEU A 574 -18.54 -1.24 32.17
CA LEU A 574 -18.41 -0.83 30.78
C LEU A 574 -19.77 -0.88 30.06
N GLN A 575 -20.65 -1.79 30.47
CA GLN A 575 -22.04 -1.79 30.03
C GLN A 575 -22.73 -0.48 30.39
N SER A 576 -22.65 -0.06 31.66
CA SER A 576 -23.24 1.21 32.12
C SER A 576 -22.70 2.38 31.30
N TYR A 577 -21.38 2.49 31.13
CA TYR A 577 -20.77 3.53 30.30
C TYR A 577 -21.34 3.56 28.87
N ILE A 578 -21.48 2.40 28.21
CA ILE A 578 -22.01 2.33 26.85
C ILE A 578 -23.50 2.72 26.81
N GLU A 579 -24.28 2.28 27.79
CA GLU A 579 -25.71 2.62 27.91
C GLU A 579 -25.92 4.11 28.20
N ASP A 580 -25.09 4.70 29.07
CA ASP A 580 -25.18 6.12 29.44
C ASP A 580 -24.79 7.05 28.26
N GLU A 581 -23.71 6.72 27.53
CA GLU A 581 -23.20 7.57 26.43
C GLU A 581 -23.91 7.35 25.08
N PHE A 582 -24.28 6.10 24.78
CA PHE A 582 -24.80 5.69 23.46
C PHE A 582 -26.23 5.13 23.53
N GLY A 583 -26.77 4.86 24.71
CA GLY A 583 -28.11 4.28 24.92
C GLY A 583 -28.14 2.76 24.79
N SER A 584 -27.31 2.16 23.94
CA SER A 584 -27.18 0.71 23.82
C SER A 584 -25.89 0.31 23.10
N THR A 585 -25.51 -0.96 23.25
CA THR A 585 -24.41 -1.58 22.50
C THR A 585 -24.62 -1.48 20.98
N GLU A 586 -25.86 -1.66 20.52
CA GLU A 586 -26.21 -1.55 19.09
C GLU A 586 -26.11 -0.12 18.59
N ASN A 587 -26.54 0.88 19.37
CA ASN A 587 -26.41 2.29 19.01
C ASN A 587 -24.96 2.73 18.93
N CYS A 588 -24.09 2.25 19.84
CA CYS A 588 -22.66 2.51 19.78
C CYS A 588 -22.05 2.00 18.46
N ILE A 589 -22.40 0.77 18.06
CA ILE A 589 -22.01 0.17 16.77
C ILE A 589 -22.54 1.00 15.59
N LEU A 590 -23.82 1.36 15.61
CA LEU A 590 -24.47 2.14 14.56
C LEU A 590 -23.86 3.52 14.39
N GLU A 591 -23.43 4.15 15.48
CA GLU A 591 -22.79 5.45 15.44
C GLU A 591 -21.43 5.41 14.76
N ILE A 592 -20.58 4.46 15.14
CA ILE A 592 -19.27 4.24 14.49
C ILE A 592 -19.48 3.95 13.00
N LEU A 593 -20.40 3.05 12.66
CA LEU A 593 -20.72 2.70 11.28
C LEU A 593 -21.30 3.89 10.50
N THR A 594 -22.21 4.66 11.09
CA THR A 594 -22.84 5.82 10.42
C THR A 594 -21.79 6.87 10.11
N ASP A 595 -20.91 7.17 11.07
CA ASP A 595 -19.85 8.16 10.88
C ASP A 595 -18.85 7.69 9.83
N PHE A 596 -18.40 6.43 9.87
CA PHE A 596 -17.49 5.88 8.86
C PHE A 596 -18.12 5.82 7.46
N PHE A 597 -19.37 5.35 7.31
CA PHE A 597 -20.02 5.27 5.99
C PHE A 597 -20.39 6.64 5.41
N ARG A 598 -20.54 7.67 6.24
CA ARG A 598 -20.63 9.05 5.75
C ARG A 598 -19.25 9.57 5.39
N HIS A 599 -18.35 9.64 6.36
CA HIS A 599 -17.15 10.47 6.29
C HIS A 599 -15.88 9.74 5.84
N GLY A 600 -15.88 8.41 5.85
CA GLY A 600 -14.87 7.61 5.15
C GLY A 600 -15.04 7.59 3.62
N PHE A 601 -16.14 8.16 3.10
CA PHE A 601 -16.52 8.13 1.69
C PHE A 601 -17.16 9.46 1.21
N ASP A 602 -16.70 10.60 1.73
CA ASP A 602 -17.29 11.92 1.45
C ASP A 602 -16.44 12.85 0.58
N GLY A 603 -15.33 12.36 0.04
CA GLY A 603 -14.38 13.13 -0.78
C GLY A 603 -13.46 14.05 0.02
N SER A 604 -13.48 14.00 1.36
CA SER A 604 -12.53 14.71 2.21
C SER A 604 -11.09 14.17 2.02
N GLY A 605 -10.10 15.01 2.36
CA GLY A 605 -8.67 14.69 2.28
C GLY A 605 -8.01 14.90 0.90
N ALA A 606 -8.75 15.24 -0.16
CA ALA A 606 -8.15 15.61 -1.44
C ALA A 606 -7.63 17.06 -1.43
N ASP A 607 -6.67 17.41 -2.29
CA ASP A 607 -6.06 18.75 -2.28
C ASP A 607 -6.98 19.80 -2.91
N ASN A 608 -7.71 19.43 -3.95
CA ASN A 608 -8.60 20.33 -4.68
C ASN A 608 -10.02 19.77 -4.87
N PHE A 609 -10.96 20.61 -5.32
CA PHE A 609 -12.37 20.23 -5.50
C PHE A 609 -12.61 19.33 -6.72
N PHE A 610 -11.68 19.31 -7.69
CA PHE A 610 -11.81 18.52 -8.92
C PHE A 610 -11.42 17.05 -8.68
N ASP A 611 -10.42 16.82 -7.84
CA ASP A 611 -9.93 15.50 -7.42
C ASP A 611 -10.64 14.96 -6.18
N ALA A 612 -11.81 15.52 -5.83
CA ALA A 612 -12.56 15.32 -4.58
C ALA A 612 -13.12 13.89 -4.37
N GLY A 613 -12.26 12.88 -4.38
CA GLY A 613 -12.52 11.51 -3.97
C GLY A 613 -13.46 10.69 -4.86
N SER A 614 -13.86 11.22 -6.02
CA SER A 614 -14.85 10.55 -6.88
C SER A 614 -14.26 9.50 -7.82
N CYS A 615 -12.99 9.67 -8.23
CA CYS A 615 -12.25 8.68 -9.02
C CYS A 615 -11.94 7.43 -8.20
N ILE A 616 -11.52 6.36 -8.87
CA ILE A 616 -11.27 5.07 -8.21
C ILE A 616 -10.23 5.22 -7.11
N ASP A 617 -9.14 5.92 -7.42
CA ASP A 617 -8.04 6.14 -6.48
C ASP A 617 -8.44 7.12 -5.36
N GLY A 618 -9.24 8.14 -5.67
CA GLY A 618 -9.67 9.15 -4.70
C GLY A 618 -10.55 8.60 -3.56
N ARG A 619 -11.19 7.43 -3.76
CA ARG A 619 -12.07 6.82 -2.74
C ARG A 619 -11.36 6.44 -1.45
N LEU A 620 -10.06 6.13 -1.51
CA LEU A 620 -9.28 5.77 -0.32
C LEU A 620 -8.90 6.98 0.52
N THR A 621 -8.79 8.15 -0.11
CA THR A 621 -8.30 9.38 0.53
C THR A 621 -9.20 9.83 1.68
N SER A 622 -10.53 9.72 1.52
CA SER A 622 -11.47 10.08 2.59
C SER A 622 -11.44 9.11 3.76
N ALA A 623 -11.19 7.83 3.51
CA ALA A 623 -11.04 6.83 4.56
C ALA A 623 -9.78 7.09 5.40
N TRP A 624 -8.68 7.50 4.75
CA TRP A 624 -7.46 7.96 5.43
C TRP A 624 -7.70 9.21 6.27
N ASN A 625 -8.36 10.23 5.71
CA ASN A 625 -8.71 11.43 6.46
C ASN A 625 -9.62 11.11 7.66
N TRP A 626 -10.56 10.16 7.52
CA TRP A 626 -11.36 9.69 8.65
C TRP A 626 -10.50 9.06 9.77
N CYS A 627 -9.51 8.24 9.39
CA CYS A 627 -8.58 7.63 10.35
C CYS A 627 -7.79 8.69 11.12
N ALA A 628 -7.28 9.71 10.43
CA ALA A 628 -6.55 10.83 11.03
C ALA A 628 -7.41 11.66 12.01
N GLN A 629 -8.74 11.58 11.90
CA GLN A 629 -9.67 12.29 12.78
C GLN A 629 -10.24 11.40 13.90
N LEU A 630 -9.89 10.11 13.95
CA LEU A 630 -10.51 9.15 14.86
C LEU A 630 -10.39 9.59 16.34
N GLU A 631 -9.22 10.08 16.76
CA GLU A 631 -8.96 10.55 18.13
C GLU A 631 -9.89 11.68 18.58
N LYS A 632 -10.44 12.44 17.63
CA LYS A 632 -11.36 13.57 17.88
C LYS A 632 -12.82 13.13 17.98
N LYS A 633 -13.12 11.86 17.68
CA LYS A 633 -14.48 11.31 17.69
C LYS A 633 -14.85 10.88 19.10
N ARG A 634 -16.09 11.15 19.52
CA ARG A 634 -16.55 10.84 20.90
C ARG A 634 -16.53 9.35 21.24
N TYR A 635 -16.58 8.47 20.24
CA TYR A 635 -16.49 7.03 20.41
C TYR A 635 -15.04 6.50 20.40
N PHE A 636 -14.02 7.36 20.32
CA PHE A 636 -12.62 6.95 20.40
C PHE A 636 -12.26 6.15 21.67
N PRO A 637 -12.79 6.47 22.88
CA PRO A 637 -12.57 5.64 24.06
C PRO A 637 -13.03 4.19 23.88
N VAL A 638 -14.06 3.94 23.06
CA VAL A 638 -14.53 2.58 22.76
C VAL A 638 -13.52 1.80 21.92
N PHE A 639 -12.83 2.47 20.99
CA PHE A 639 -11.71 1.87 20.27
C PHE A 639 -10.62 1.44 21.26
N LEU A 640 -10.20 2.32 22.18
CA LEU A 640 -9.18 1.98 23.18
C LEU A 640 -9.60 0.81 24.09
N LEU A 641 -10.86 0.81 24.55
CA LEU A 641 -11.42 -0.27 25.39
C LEU A 641 -11.49 -1.63 24.69
N THR A 642 -11.51 -1.64 23.35
CA THR A 642 -11.55 -2.86 22.53
C THR A 642 -10.16 -3.31 22.06
N GLY A 643 -9.10 -2.67 22.56
CA GLY A 643 -7.70 -3.04 22.29
C GLY A 643 -7.09 -2.28 21.11
N PHE A 644 -7.71 -1.19 20.62
CA PHE A 644 -7.14 -0.37 19.57
C PHE A 644 -5.86 0.32 20.04
N ILE A 645 -4.75 0.05 19.35
CA ILE A 645 -3.43 0.70 19.60
C ILE A 645 -3.04 1.72 18.52
N GLY A 646 -3.69 1.72 17.36
CA GLY A 646 -3.40 2.62 16.24
C GLY A 646 -3.44 1.88 14.90
N PHE A 647 -3.74 2.55 13.80
CA PHE A 647 -3.94 1.91 12.49
C PHE A 647 -2.70 1.18 11.92
N ASP A 648 -1.51 1.47 12.45
CA ASP A 648 -0.26 0.77 12.15
C ASP A 648 0.17 -0.25 13.22
N GLY A 649 -0.68 -0.52 14.21
CA GLY A 649 -0.42 -1.49 15.27
C GLY A 649 -0.39 -2.95 14.80
N GLU A 650 0.16 -3.82 15.65
CA GLU A 650 0.10 -5.27 15.47
C GLU A 650 -1.20 -5.83 16.08
N TRP A 651 -1.95 -6.62 15.30
CA TRP A 651 -3.33 -7.05 15.60
C TRP A 651 -3.52 -8.57 15.59
#